data_AF-A0A3G4VEC9-F1
#
_entry.id   AF-A0A3G4VEC9-F1
#
_cell.length_a   1.000
_cell.length_b   1.000
_cell.length_c   1.000
_cell.angle_alpha   90.00
_cell.angle_beta   90.00
_cell.angle_gamma   90.00
#
_symmetry.space_group_name_H-M   'P 1'
#
loop_
_entity.id
_entity.type
_entity.pdbx_description
1 polymer ?
#
loop_
_entity_poly.entity_id
_entity_poly.type
_entity_poly.pdbx_seq_one_letter_code
_entity_poly.pdbx_strand_id
1 'polypeptide(L)'
;MVFRKNRQALWLVMAIGTAPLANAELFDYMATTDPVKDQPSEQGWIADHSQSGSGALSTVDGVTAWVAQGEGGRAQWKTVLSDALKSQATNYGWRLSTEMRVVSGGMITNYYADGSQRVLPILSINSAGELVVEFEGRSGTTVLATGAAATDYHKYELVFHPGDNPNASFYFDGQLILDQISPSPTSQNMLVWGNGSTYTDGVSAYKNIEFEVQGDVIFNGPDRIPSLVASTETPGVVTAFAEKRVGGGDPGSTANTNDIITRVSTDSGVTWNTELNLTEQINANDDYDFSDPRPIYDSASDSVIVSYVRWPTDAAQNGDKIKSWMPSGVFYSTYDIATSNWLAPVDVTHQVKEHSYQIAGWGGSELYSKSATLNSNQDWQLNATLRIFDGAANRIQAADGARTFVVTFAVDPSGQLTAQLNGESSPVVVALSSGDVYGFHQYQIAYSALSNQASLLVDGNTLASWSGETSSSNLVEFGNADSSVDGRIHLQDIALEQSGVTLVSLDAAYLAQQDPASTTTDLEQLGWSKQKSGNTMSFYGHASVNPGPGHGIQLERQQAIAGSHNGRLIYPAITLDRYFLNVMSVYSDDGGQNWQTGASLPLPYRWKSASSLETLEPSESDLVELDNGHLLLTARLDFNKTVSGVNYGPRQQFLSEDGGKTWAMLSGNNADVFPGISSGTVDASITRFEEADGSRYLLFTNPQGSPSGASNRQDLGLWFSFDEGNSWKGPIQLVEGASAYSDIYQLDAETAIVIVETNSSNMRILRVPVTLLKQKALALP
;
A
#
# COMPACT_ATOMS: atom_id res chain seq x y z
N MET A 1 -57.16 11.44 21.57
CA MET A 1 -56.50 12.75 21.39
C MET A 1 -55.11 12.61 21.99
N VAL A 2 -53.98 12.68 21.29
CA VAL A 2 -53.60 13.30 20.02
C VAL A 2 -52.58 12.38 19.31
N PHE A 3 -52.54 12.47 17.98
CA PHE A 3 -52.00 11.51 17.01
C PHE A 3 -50.48 11.28 17.04
N ARG A 4 -50.08 10.01 16.90
CA ARG A 4 -48.78 9.57 16.36
C ARG A 4 -48.69 10.00 14.88
N LYS A 5 -47.62 10.69 14.48
CA LYS A 5 -47.27 10.91 13.07
C LYS A 5 -46.21 9.89 12.65
N ASN A 6 -46.61 8.96 11.79
CA ASN A 6 -45.72 8.23 10.90
C ASN A 6 -44.94 9.25 10.05
N ARG A 7 -43.61 9.16 10.03
CA ARG A 7 -42.80 9.66 8.92
C ARG A 7 -42.24 8.43 8.21
N GLN A 8 -42.74 8.21 7.00
CA GLN A 8 -42.16 7.30 6.04
C GLN A 8 -40.76 7.82 5.68
N ALA A 9 -39.77 6.93 5.75
CA ALA A 9 -38.45 7.15 5.20
C ALA A 9 -38.57 7.20 3.68
N LEU A 10 -38.35 8.38 3.10
CA LEU A 10 -38.19 8.55 1.66
C LEU A 10 -36.68 8.46 1.42
N TRP A 11 -36.23 7.35 0.84
CA TRP A 11 -34.87 7.20 0.32
C TRP A 11 -34.73 8.18 -0.85
N LEU A 12 -33.99 9.26 -0.63
CA LEU A 12 -33.71 10.25 -1.66
C LEU A 12 -32.48 9.75 -2.43
N VAL A 13 -32.71 9.17 -3.61
CA VAL A 13 -31.67 8.96 -4.62
C VAL A 13 -31.20 10.35 -5.06
N MET A 14 -30.06 10.81 -4.53
CA MET A 14 -29.43 12.04 -4.98
C MET A 14 -28.61 11.75 -6.24
N ALA A 15 -29.22 11.94 -7.40
CA ALA A 15 -28.47 12.17 -8.63
C ALA A 15 -27.99 13.62 -8.62
N ILE A 16 -26.72 13.84 -8.26
CA ILE A 16 -26.08 15.16 -8.31
C ILE A 16 -25.32 15.24 -9.63
N GLY A 17 -25.75 16.16 -10.51
CA GLY A 17 -24.98 16.54 -11.68
C GLY A 17 -23.70 17.25 -11.25
N THR A 18 -22.57 16.67 -11.63
CA THR A 18 -21.21 17.13 -11.30
C THR A 18 -20.75 18.20 -12.29
N ALA A 19 -20.38 19.38 -11.78
CA ALA A 19 -19.41 20.23 -12.47
C ALA A 19 -18.00 19.79 -12.02
N PRO A 20 -17.06 19.46 -12.93
CA PRO A 20 -15.72 19.05 -12.55
C PRO A 20 -14.96 20.23 -11.92
N LEU A 21 -14.27 19.97 -10.80
CA LEU A 21 -13.44 20.93 -10.07
C LEU A 21 -12.06 20.33 -9.85
N ALA A 22 -11.30 20.20 -10.94
CA ALA A 22 -9.85 20.14 -11.08
C ALA A 22 -9.62 19.63 -12.50
N ASN A 23 -9.41 20.53 -13.45
CA ASN A 23 -8.98 20.13 -14.78
C ASN A 23 -7.46 20.06 -14.72
N ALA A 24 -6.87 18.86 -14.89
CA ALA A 24 -5.49 18.82 -15.32
C ALA A 24 -5.37 19.60 -16.63
N GLU A 25 -4.35 20.45 -16.74
CA GLU A 25 -4.11 21.18 -17.98
C GLU A 25 -3.31 20.31 -18.95
N LEU A 26 -4.01 19.39 -19.62
CA LEU A 26 -3.55 18.73 -20.83
C LEU A 26 -3.71 19.70 -22.01
N PHE A 27 -2.61 19.97 -22.72
CA PHE A 27 -2.63 20.78 -23.93
C PHE A 27 -2.54 19.85 -25.14
N ASP A 28 -3.67 19.58 -25.77
CA ASP A 28 -3.75 18.64 -26.89
C ASP A 28 -4.26 19.28 -28.18
N TYR A 29 -3.95 18.62 -29.28
CA TYR A 29 -4.61 18.79 -30.56
C TYR A 29 -4.91 17.41 -31.10
N MET A 30 -6.16 17.15 -31.48
CA MET A 30 -6.54 15.92 -32.16
C MET A 30 -7.18 16.24 -33.50
N ALA A 31 -6.63 15.71 -34.59
CA ALA A 31 -7.19 15.88 -35.91
C ALA A 31 -8.57 15.20 -36.01
N THR A 32 -9.60 16.00 -36.27
CA THR A 32 -10.99 15.52 -36.35
C THR A 32 -11.72 16.21 -37.48
N THR A 33 -12.72 15.52 -38.04
CA THR A 33 -13.64 16.08 -39.03
C THR A 33 -14.85 16.77 -38.40
N ASP A 34 -14.92 16.82 -37.06
CA ASP A 34 -15.95 17.55 -36.33
C ASP A 34 -15.82 19.06 -36.61
N PRO A 35 -16.80 19.71 -37.26
CA PRO A 35 -16.71 21.11 -37.67
C PRO A 35 -16.53 22.13 -36.54
N VAL A 36 -16.75 21.75 -35.28
CA VAL A 36 -16.49 22.63 -34.12
C VAL A 36 -15.09 22.47 -33.53
N LYS A 37 -14.29 21.52 -34.03
CA LYS A 37 -12.93 21.22 -33.57
C LYS A 37 -11.98 20.89 -34.74
N ASP A 38 -12.35 21.17 -35.99
CA ASP A 38 -11.63 20.71 -37.18
C ASP A 38 -10.33 21.49 -37.46
N GLN A 39 -10.03 22.53 -36.68
CA GLN A 39 -8.83 23.35 -36.78
C GLN A 39 -8.14 23.53 -35.42
N PRO A 40 -6.80 23.67 -35.38
CA PRO A 40 -6.07 23.88 -34.13
C PRO A 40 -6.55 25.11 -33.34
N SER A 41 -7.01 26.17 -34.01
CA SER A 41 -7.56 27.36 -33.34
C SER A 41 -8.83 27.10 -32.55
N GLU A 42 -9.66 26.16 -32.99
CA GLU A 42 -10.87 25.73 -32.27
C GLU A 42 -10.53 24.85 -31.06
N GLN A 43 -9.30 24.33 -31.00
CA GLN A 43 -8.75 23.54 -29.90
C GLN A 43 -7.72 24.35 -29.07
N GLY A 44 -7.76 25.68 -29.14
CA GLY A 44 -6.97 26.56 -28.27
C GLY A 44 -5.55 26.89 -28.73
N TRP A 45 -5.16 26.50 -29.95
CA TRP A 45 -3.84 26.81 -30.50
C TRP A 45 -3.83 28.11 -31.33
N ILE A 46 -2.73 28.85 -31.27
CA ILE A 46 -2.54 30.11 -31.99
C ILE A 46 -1.68 29.87 -33.23
N ALA A 47 -2.19 30.22 -34.41
CA ALA A 47 -1.42 30.19 -35.65
C ALA A 47 -0.24 31.17 -35.58
N ASP A 48 0.97 30.71 -35.93
CA ASP A 48 2.18 31.53 -35.96
C ASP A 48 2.93 31.39 -37.30
N HIS A 49 2.22 31.72 -38.36
CA HIS A 49 2.71 31.58 -39.73
C HIS A 49 3.58 32.77 -40.18
N SER A 50 4.39 32.58 -41.22
CA SER A 50 5.05 33.66 -41.93
C SER A 50 4.97 33.44 -43.44
N GLN A 51 4.97 34.52 -44.23
CA GLN A 51 4.94 34.46 -45.70
C GLN A 51 3.83 33.52 -46.24
N SER A 52 4.20 32.48 -47.00
CA SER A 52 3.24 31.54 -47.62
C SER A 52 2.88 30.36 -46.71
N GLY A 53 3.45 30.28 -45.51
CA GLY A 53 3.19 29.21 -44.57
C GLY A 53 1.72 29.14 -44.18
N SER A 54 1.16 27.94 -44.19
CA SER A 54 -0.27 27.72 -43.93
C SER A 54 -0.53 26.32 -43.37
N GLY A 55 -1.80 25.97 -43.14
CA GLY A 55 -2.17 24.60 -42.81
C GLY A 55 -3.63 24.31 -43.13
N ALA A 56 -3.94 23.03 -43.29
CA ALA A 56 -5.27 22.57 -43.58
C ALA A 56 -5.51 21.16 -43.05
N LEU A 57 -6.74 20.89 -42.61
CA LEU A 57 -7.19 19.52 -42.37
C LEU A 57 -7.24 18.78 -43.70
N SER A 58 -6.63 17.61 -43.76
CA SER A 58 -6.63 16.78 -44.96
C SER A 58 -6.67 15.29 -44.60
N THR A 59 -6.83 14.46 -45.62
CA THR A 59 -6.62 13.02 -45.52
C THR A 59 -5.31 12.68 -46.20
N VAL A 60 -4.32 12.21 -45.43
CA VAL A 60 -3.01 11.82 -45.93
C VAL A 60 -2.85 10.32 -45.68
N ASP A 61 -2.69 9.54 -46.75
CA ASP A 61 -2.67 8.06 -46.73
C ASP A 61 -3.83 7.43 -45.93
N GLY A 62 -5.03 7.98 -46.14
CA GLY A 62 -6.25 7.49 -45.49
C GLY A 62 -6.43 7.92 -44.04
N VAL A 63 -5.50 8.72 -43.49
CA VAL A 63 -5.60 9.24 -42.11
C VAL A 63 -5.97 10.72 -42.12
N THR A 64 -6.99 11.08 -41.33
CA THR A 64 -7.31 12.49 -41.05
C THR A 64 -6.20 13.12 -40.24
N ALA A 65 -5.63 14.20 -40.75
CA ALA A 65 -4.51 14.89 -40.12
C ALA A 65 -4.50 16.38 -40.45
N TRP A 66 -3.90 17.18 -39.56
CA TRP A 66 -3.57 18.56 -39.87
C TRP A 66 -2.26 18.64 -40.64
N VAL A 67 -2.31 19.14 -41.87
CA VAL A 67 -1.12 19.33 -42.70
C VAL A 67 -0.56 20.71 -42.46
N ALA A 68 0.62 20.80 -41.83
CA ALA A 68 1.39 22.04 -41.72
C ALA A 68 2.20 22.23 -43.01
N GLN A 69 1.88 23.27 -43.79
CA GLN A 69 2.45 23.56 -45.10
C GLN A 69 3.47 24.69 -44.99
N GLY A 70 4.71 24.34 -44.61
CA GLY A 70 5.80 25.30 -44.42
C GLY A 70 6.61 25.59 -45.68
N GLU A 71 5.99 25.62 -46.87
CA GLU A 71 6.67 25.92 -48.13
C GLU A 71 6.70 27.44 -48.36
N GLY A 72 7.90 28.02 -48.47
CA GLY A 72 8.06 29.46 -48.67
C GLY A 72 7.56 30.31 -47.49
N GLY A 73 7.59 29.75 -46.28
CA GLY A 73 7.16 30.43 -45.06
C GLY A 73 6.97 29.48 -43.88
N ARG A 74 7.05 30.02 -42.65
CA ARG A 74 6.89 29.25 -41.42
C ARG A 74 5.44 28.79 -41.27
N ALA A 75 5.20 27.53 -40.91
CA ALA A 75 3.88 26.98 -40.66
C ALA A 75 3.83 26.22 -39.33
N GLN A 76 3.61 26.94 -38.24
CA GLN A 76 3.54 26.37 -36.89
C GLN A 76 2.35 26.90 -36.09
N TRP A 77 2.01 26.17 -35.03
CA TRP A 77 0.98 26.49 -34.06
C TRP A 77 1.57 26.50 -32.66
N LYS A 78 1.14 27.45 -31.83
CA LYS A 78 1.69 27.62 -30.49
C LYS A 78 0.64 27.93 -29.44
N THR A 79 0.99 27.68 -28.20
CA THR A 79 0.33 28.22 -27.02
C THR A 79 1.38 28.64 -25.99
N VAL A 80 0.98 29.33 -24.93
CA VAL A 80 1.86 29.81 -23.87
C VAL A 80 1.33 29.34 -22.54
N LEU A 81 2.19 28.67 -21.77
CA LEU A 81 1.88 28.26 -20.41
C LEU A 81 1.87 29.46 -19.46
N SER A 82 0.97 29.42 -18.48
CA SER A 82 1.00 30.36 -17.35
C SER A 82 2.28 30.19 -16.53
N ASP A 83 2.72 31.24 -15.81
CA ASP A 83 3.92 31.14 -14.96
C ASP A 83 3.81 30.03 -13.91
N ALA A 84 2.61 29.75 -13.40
CA ALA A 84 2.36 28.67 -12.47
C ALA A 84 2.65 27.28 -13.08
N LEU A 85 2.17 27.03 -14.31
CA LEU A 85 2.41 25.77 -15.01
C LEU A 85 3.86 25.60 -15.42
N LYS A 86 4.56 26.69 -15.76
CA LYS A 86 5.99 26.61 -16.04
C LYS A 86 6.78 26.17 -14.80
N SER A 87 6.50 26.78 -13.64
CA SER A 87 7.10 26.34 -12.36
C SER A 87 6.71 24.91 -12.00
N GLN A 88 5.48 24.49 -12.28
CA GLN A 88 5.04 23.11 -12.08
C GLN A 88 5.80 22.14 -13.00
N ALA A 89 5.92 22.45 -14.29
CA ALA A 89 6.65 21.68 -15.27
C ALA A 89 8.14 21.54 -14.92
N THR A 90 8.75 22.58 -14.32
CA THR A 90 10.13 22.51 -13.80
C THR A 90 10.24 21.52 -12.65
N ASN A 91 9.33 21.57 -11.67
CA ASN A 91 9.46 20.79 -10.43
C ASN A 91 9.00 19.33 -10.56
N TYR A 92 8.04 19.05 -11.44
CA TYR A 92 7.39 17.73 -11.55
C TYR A 92 7.59 17.08 -12.91
N GLY A 93 8.15 17.80 -13.87
CA GLY A 93 8.39 17.34 -15.22
C GLY A 93 7.22 17.54 -16.18
N TRP A 94 7.46 17.17 -17.43
CA TRP A 94 6.47 17.26 -18.51
C TRP A 94 6.77 16.23 -19.61
N ARG A 95 5.75 15.90 -20.40
CA ARG A 95 5.84 15.00 -21.57
C ARG A 95 5.19 15.68 -22.77
N LEU A 96 5.89 15.68 -23.90
CA LEU A 96 5.34 16.02 -25.21
C LEU A 96 5.28 14.75 -26.06
N SER A 97 4.07 14.31 -26.42
CA SER A 97 3.82 13.24 -27.38
C SER A 97 3.30 13.82 -28.69
N THR A 98 3.71 13.26 -29.81
CA THR A 98 3.26 13.68 -31.14
C THR A 98 3.17 12.48 -32.06
N GLU A 99 1.98 12.22 -32.60
CA GLU A 99 1.83 11.34 -33.75
C GLU A 99 1.75 12.16 -35.03
N MET A 100 2.81 12.07 -35.84
CA MET A 100 2.88 12.78 -37.10
C MET A 100 3.68 12.00 -38.13
N ARG A 101 3.65 12.49 -39.36
CA ARG A 101 4.63 12.15 -40.39
C ARG A 101 5.30 13.40 -40.92
N VAL A 102 6.58 13.28 -41.28
CA VAL A 102 7.28 14.30 -42.06
C VAL A 102 7.09 13.95 -43.54
N VAL A 103 6.41 14.82 -44.28
CA VAL A 103 6.11 14.62 -45.71
C VAL A 103 7.32 15.00 -46.55
N SER A 104 7.95 16.14 -46.25
CA SER A 104 9.13 16.62 -46.97
C SER A 104 9.85 17.73 -46.21
N GLY A 105 11.09 18.01 -46.60
CA GLY A 105 11.86 19.14 -46.10
C GLY A 105 12.38 18.94 -44.67
N GLY A 106 12.50 20.03 -43.91
CA GLY A 106 13.06 20.01 -42.56
C GLY A 106 12.56 21.12 -41.67
N MET A 107 13.27 21.36 -40.57
CA MET A 107 12.86 22.31 -39.52
C MET A 107 11.45 22.02 -39.00
N ILE A 108 11.08 20.74 -38.93
CA ILE A 108 9.88 20.31 -38.23
C ILE A 108 10.23 20.28 -36.74
N THR A 109 9.65 21.18 -35.97
CA THR A 109 10.07 21.51 -34.61
C THR A 109 8.87 21.45 -33.68
N ASN A 110 8.75 20.34 -32.94
CA ASN A 110 7.77 20.16 -31.89
C ASN A 110 8.52 20.24 -30.55
N TYR A 111 8.29 21.28 -29.76
CA TYR A 111 9.06 21.53 -28.54
C TYR A 111 8.33 22.43 -27.55
N TYR A 112 8.90 22.49 -26.35
CA TYR A 112 8.51 23.42 -25.31
C TYR A 112 9.68 24.32 -24.91
N ALA A 113 9.38 25.60 -24.71
CA ALA A 113 10.29 26.63 -24.24
C ALA A 113 9.61 27.47 -23.13
N ASP A 114 10.27 27.68 -22.00
CA ASP A 114 9.69 28.30 -20.79
C ASP A 114 9.97 29.80 -20.64
N GLY A 115 10.69 30.40 -21.59
CA GLY A 115 11.20 31.78 -21.54
C GLY A 115 12.65 31.92 -21.07
N SER A 116 13.28 30.82 -20.65
CA SER A 116 14.68 30.76 -20.25
C SER A 116 15.46 29.66 -20.98
N GLN A 117 14.84 28.50 -21.15
CA GLN A 117 15.41 27.32 -21.78
C GLN A 117 14.38 26.59 -22.65
N ARG A 118 14.87 25.71 -23.53
CA ARG A 118 14.04 24.80 -24.33
C ARG A 118 14.76 23.48 -24.58
N VAL A 119 13.99 22.47 -24.93
CA VAL A 119 14.51 21.22 -25.49
C VAL A 119 14.01 21.11 -26.93
N LEU A 120 14.89 21.30 -27.91
CA LEU A 120 14.51 21.40 -29.32
C LEU A 120 15.05 20.20 -30.14
N PRO A 121 14.22 19.18 -30.40
CA PRO A 121 14.43 18.25 -31.50
C PRO A 121 14.07 18.89 -32.84
N ILE A 122 14.88 18.65 -33.86
CA ILE A 122 14.72 19.17 -35.22
C ILE A 122 14.61 17.97 -36.17
N LEU A 123 13.43 17.76 -36.74
CA LEU A 123 13.15 16.66 -37.64
C LEU A 123 13.22 17.10 -39.10
N SER A 124 13.75 16.23 -39.96
CA SER A 124 13.84 16.47 -41.40
C SER A 124 13.95 15.17 -42.21
N ILE A 125 13.69 15.28 -43.52
CA ILE A 125 14.11 14.28 -44.51
C ILE A 125 15.44 14.74 -45.09
N ASN A 126 16.49 13.94 -44.92
CA ASN A 126 17.82 14.26 -45.42
C ASN A 126 17.91 14.05 -46.95
N SER A 127 19.08 14.37 -47.54
CA SER A 127 19.29 14.22 -48.99
C SER A 127 19.28 12.78 -49.49
N ALA A 128 19.40 11.79 -48.60
CA ALA A 128 19.26 10.36 -48.90
C ALA A 128 17.80 9.88 -48.82
N GLY A 129 16.86 10.75 -48.43
CA GLY A 129 15.45 10.39 -48.23
C GLY A 129 15.17 9.72 -46.89
N GLU A 130 16.09 9.83 -45.93
CA GLU A 130 15.94 9.24 -44.59
C GLU A 130 15.34 10.26 -43.62
N LEU A 131 14.48 9.78 -42.72
CA LEU A 131 13.99 10.59 -41.60
C LEU A 131 15.07 10.68 -40.55
N VAL A 132 15.41 11.90 -40.17
CA VAL A 132 16.47 12.17 -39.21
C VAL A 132 16.04 13.15 -38.13
N VAL A 133 16.70 13.06 -36.98
CA VAL A 133 16.60 14.03 -35.89
C VAL A 133 17.96 14.63 -35.54
N GLU A 134 17.94 15.92 -35.27
CA GLU A 134 19.04 16.67 -34.66
C GLU A 134 18.54 17.31 -33.36
N PHE A 135 19.45 17.63 -32.44
CA PHE A 135 19.11 18.27 -31.17
C PHE A 135 19.92 19.56 -31.02
N GLU A 136 19.26 20.65 -30.68
CA GLU A 136 19.95 21.92 -30.43
C GLU A 136 21.04 21.75 -29.36
N GLY A 137 22.20 22.37 -29.61
CA GLY A 137 23.36 22.30 -28.71
C GLY A 137 24.17 21.00 -28.83
N ARG A 138 23.78 20.06 -29.70
CA ARG A 138 24.54 18.84 -30.00
C ARG A 138 24.93 18.80 -31.48
N SER A 139 26.09 18.21 -31.76
CA SER A 139 26.54 17.96 -33.14
C SER A 139 26.15 16.54 -33.57
N GLY A 140 25.82 16.41 -34.85
CA GLY A 140 25.46 15.13 -35.45
C GLY A 140 23.96 14.94 -35.60
N THR A 141 23.63 13.92 -36.37
CA THR A 141 22.28 13.61 -36.84
C THR A 141 22.03 12.13 -36.60
N THR A 142 20.86 11.77 -36.09
CA THR A 142 20.47 10.37 -35.89
C THR A 142 19.41 10.00 -36.91
N VAL A 143 19.62 8.90 -37.65
CA VAL A 143 18.63 8.33 -38.56
C VAL A 143 17.57 7.59 -37.73
N LEU A 144 16.31 7.99 -37.89
CA LEU A 144 15.16 7.38 -37.23
C LEU A 144 14.53 6.27 -38.09
N ALA A 145 14.34 6.56 -39.39
CA ALA A 145 13.73 5.63 -40.34
C ALA A 145 14.28 5.85 -41.76
N THR A 146 14.21 4.79 -42.57
CA THR A 146 14.71 4.79 -43.96
C THR A 146 13.66 4.19 -44.90
N GLY A 147 13.82 4.41 -46.21
CA GLY A 147 12.90 3.87 -47.22
C GLY A 147 11.48 4.44 -47.07
N ALA A 148 10.46 3.62 -47.27
CA ALA A 148 9.05 4.05 -47.16
C ALA A 148 8.72 4.57 -45.75
N ALA A 149 9.28 3.91 -44.72
CA ALA A 149 9.06 4.28 -43.32
C ALA A 149 9.55 5.70 -43.00
N ALA A 150 10.55 6.26 -43.71
CA ALA A 150 11.00 7.63 -43.48
C ALA A 150 9.88 8.69 -43.59
N THR A 151 8.83 8.37 -44.33
CA THR A 151 7.69 9.27 -44.48
C THR A 151 6.43 8.73 -43.82
N ASP A 152 6.43 7.61 -43.10
CA ASP A 152 5.23 7.08 -42.44
C ASP A 152 4.87 7.89 -41.20
N TYR A 153 3.70 7.59 -40.61
CA TYR A 153 3.33 8.14 -39.31
C TYR A 153 4.07 7.41 -38.19
N HIS A 154 4.65 8.19 -37.29
CA HIS A 154 5.39 7.70 -36.13
C HIS A 154 4.96 8.43 -34.86
N LYS A 155 5.24 7.82 -33.71
CA LYS A 155 5.09 8.43 -32.38
C LYS A 155 6.43 8.97 -31.94
N TYR A 156 6.48 10.27 -31.65
CA TYR A 156 7.65 10.97 -31.13
C TYR A 156 7.36 11.44 -29.72
N GLU A 157 8.26 11.16 -28.78
CA GLU A 157 8.03 11.48 -27.38
C GLU A 157 9.23 12.15 -26.77
N LEU A 158 9.00 13.28 -26.11
CA LEU A 158 9.99 14.02 -25.35
C LEU A 158 9.56 14.04 -23.89
N VAL A 159 10.35 13.40 -23.04
CA VAL A 159 10.09 13.29 -21.59
C VAL A 159 11.16 14.08 -20.85
N PHE A 160 10.74 15.07 -20.07
CA PHE A 160 11.62 15.90 -19.24
C PHE A 160 11.65 15.39 -17.81
N HIS A 161 12.87 15.28 -17.27
CA HIS A 161 13.17 14.78 -15.93
C HIS A 161 13.59 15.97 -15.04
N PRO A 162 12.84 16.26 -13.96
CA PRO A 162 13.17 17.35 -13.02
C PRO A 162 14.37 16.98 -12.13
N GLY A 163 14.94 17.97 -11.44
CA GLY A 163 16.04 17.79 -10.48
C GLY A 163 17.18 18.79 -10.69
N ASP A 164 18.19 18.74 -9.81
CA ASP A 164 19.35 19.68 -9.82
C ASP A 164 20.07 19.78 -11.17
N ASN A 165 20.05 18.68 -11.96
CA ASN A 165 20.59 18.62 -13.31
C ASN A 165 19.50 18.16 -14.28
N PRO A 166 18.52 19.05 -14.58
CA PRO A 166 17.36 18.66 -15.34
C PRO A 166 17.76 18.34 -16.78
N ASN A 167 17.13 17.32 -17.34
CA ASN A 167 17.43 16.83 -18.67
C ASN A 167 16.18 16.23 -19.31
N ALA A 168 16.25 15.95 -20.61
CA ALA A 168 15.19 15.24 -21.31
C ALA A 168 15.70 14.00 -22.03
N SER A 169 14.78 13.10 -22.34
CA SER A 169 14.98 11.93 -23.19
C SER A 169 14.01 11.97 -24.36
N PHE A 170 14.48 11.59 -25.54
CA PHE A 170 13.70 11.54 -26.77
C PHE A 170 13.52 10.09 -27.24
N TYR A 171 12.28 9.73 -27.55
CA TYR A 171 11.88 8.41 -28.00
C TYR A 171 11.20 8.49 -29.36
N PHE A 172 11.37 7.43 -30.13
CA PHE A 172 10.77 7.24 -31.45
C PHE A 172 10.16 5.84 -31.51
N ASP A 173 8.84 5.75 -31.72
CA ASP A 173 8.05 4.51 -31.66
C ASP A 173 8.36 3.67 -30.41
N GLY A 174 8.39 4.35 -29.25
CA GLY A 174 8.66 3.74 -27.94
C GLY A 174 10.13 3.39 -27.68
N GLN A 175 11.04 3.60 -28.63
CA GLN A 175 12.47 3.31 -28.46
C GLN A 175 13.26 4.56 -28.05
N LEU A 176 14.11 4.44 -27.02
CA LEU A 176 15.00 5.50 -26.59
C LEU A 176 16.05 5.78 -27.67
N ILE A 177 16.00 6.98 -28.25
CA ILE A 177 16.96 7.43 -29.27
C ILE A 177 18.10 8.22 -28.64
N LEU A 178 17.77 9.11 -27.70
CA LEU A 178 18.74 9.95 -27.04
C LEU A 178 18.32 10.28 -25.62
N ASP A 179 19.22 10.06 -24.68
CA ASP A 179 19.05 10.46 -23.28
C ASP A 179 19.93 11.67 -22.92
N GLN A 180 19.70 12.21 -21.73
CA GLN A 180 20.48 13.29 -21.11
C GLN A 180 20.59 14.51 -22.03
N ILE A 181 19.49 14.87 -22.69
CA ILE A 181 19.40 16.05 -23.53
C ILE A 181 19.36 17.26 -22.60
N SER A 182 20.45 18.03 -22.57
CA SER A 182 20.53 19.25 -21.79
C SER A 182 19.67 20.35 -22.42
N PRO A 183 18.81 21.04 -21.66
CA PRO A 183 18.08 22.20 -22.16
C PRO A 183 19.03 23.30 -22.66
N SER A 184 18.66 23.95 -23.77
CA SER A 184 19.42 25.05 -24.38
C SER A 184 18.82 26.40 -24.00
N PRO A 185 19.63 27.45 -23.71
CA PRO A 185 19.11 28.78 -23.40
C PRO A 185 18.31 29.41 -24.54
N THR A 186 17.17 30.02 -24.24
CA THR A 186 16.34 30.76 -25.19
C THR A 186 15.49 31.80 -24.47
N SER A 187 15.03 32.84 -25.19
CA SER A 187 14.02 33.77 -24.70
C SER A 187 12.60 33.44 -25.19
N GLN A 188 12.45 32.38 -25.97
CA GLN A 188 11.14 31.90 -26.41
C GLN A 188 10.35 31.34 -25.22
N ASN A 189 9.08 31.69 -25.14
CA ASN A 189 8.13 31.17 -24.16
C ASN A 189 6.90 30.66 -24.91
N MET A 190 6.90 29.38 -25.26
CA MET A 190 5.83 28.73 -26.02
C MET A 190 5.96 27.20 -26.01
N LEU A 191 4.82 26.53 -26.02
CA LEU A 191 4.66 25.18 -26.53
C LEU A 191 4.32 25.31 -28.02
N VAL A 192 5.01 24.57 -28.90
CA VAL A 192 4.88 24.77 -30.35
C VAL A 192 5.08 23.47 -31.12
N TRP A 193 4.40 23.35 -32.25
CA TRP A 193 4.55 22.27 -33.23
C TRP A 193 4.34 22.78 -34.66
N GLY A 194 4.93 22.10 -35.64
CA GLY A 194 4.87 22.45 -37.07
C GLY A 194 6.26 22.68 -37.69
N ASN A 195 6.30 23.40 -38.81
CA ASN A 195 7.54 23.86 -39.42
C ASN A 195 7.93 25.23 -38.83
N GLY A 196 9.07 25.28 -38.13
CA GLY A 196 9.52 26.44 -37.36
C GLY A 196 10.42 27.43 -38.10
N SER A 197 10.59 27.29 -39.42
CA SER A 197 11.51 28.11 -40.21
C SER A 197 10.80 28.91 -41.30
N THR A 198 11.13 30.19 -41.44
CA THR A 198 10.68 30.99 -42.59
C THR A 198 11.45 30.66 -43.87
N TYR A 199 12.64 30.07 -43.75
CA TYR A 199 13.60 29.92 -44.86
C TYR A 199 13.94 28.46 -45.20
N THR A 200 13.37 27.51 -44.46
CA THR A 200 13.57 26.08 -44.69
C THR A 200 12.21 25.44 -44.87
N ASP A 201 11.95 25.00 -46.10
CA ASP A 201 10.70 24.34 -46.44
C ASP A 201 10.54 23.06 -45.63
N GLY A 202 9.33 22.83 -45.13
CA GLY A 202 8.99 21.63 -44.38
C GLY A 202 7.49 21.39 -44.37
N VAL A 203 7.08 20.17 -44.68
CA VAL A 203 5.68 19.74 -44.67
C VAL A 203 5.54 18.55 -43.75
N SER A 204 4.58 18.60 -42.83
CA SER A 204 4.26 17.50 -41.92
C SER A 204 2.75 17.37 -41.74
N ALA A 205 2.28 16.16 -41.44
CA ALA A 205 0.88 15.88 -41.16
C ALA A 205 0.72 15.29 -39.76
N TYR A 206 -0.08 15.92 -38.93
CA TYR A 206 -0.25 15.60 -37.50
C TYR A 206 -1.60 14.94 -37.23
N LYS A 207 -1.59 13.77 -36.59
CA LYS A 207 -2.80 13.13 -36.07
C LYS A 207 -3.14 13.68 -34.70
N ASN A 208 -2.15 13.73 -33.82
CA ASN A 208 -2.29 14.27 -32.48
C ASN A 208 -1.02 14.98 -32.00
N ILE A 209 -1.22 15.87 -31.03
CA ILE A 209 -0.21 16.47 -30.17
C ILE A 209 -0.76 16.37 -28.76
N GLU A 210 0.06 15.95 -27.80
CA GLU A 210 -0.30 15.95 -26.39
C GLU A 210 0.87 16.49 -25.57
N PHE A 211 0.66 17.58 -24.85
CA PHE A 211 1.61 18.11 -23.89
C PHE A 211 1.03 18.08 -22.50
N GLU A 212 1.68 17.32 -21.64
CA GLU A 212 1.27 17.09 -20.26
C GLU A 212 2.27 17.72 -19.30
N VAL A 213 1.78 18.60 -18.43
CA VAL A 213 2.50 19.08 -17.25
C VAL A 213 2.17 18.15 -16.09
N GLN A 214 3.19 17.57 -15.46
CA GLN A 214 2.99 16.66 -14.35
C GLN A 214 2.65 17.40 -13.05
N GLY A 215 2.11 16.69 -12.06
CA GLY A 215 2.05 17.17 -10.69
C GLY A 215 0.82 17.99 -10.33
N ASP A 216 -0.33 17.74 -10.95
CA ASP A 216 -1.57 18.44 -10.55
C ASP A 216 -2.01 18.06 -9.14
N VAL A 217 -2.47 19.06 -8.37
CA VAL A 217 -2.92 18.85 -6.99
C VAL A 217 -4.31 18.21 -6.98
N ILE A 218 -4.43 17.03 -6.38
CA ILE A 218 -5.70 16.31 -6.23
C ILE A 218 -6.34 16.54 -4.86
N PHE A 219 -5.52 16.60 -3.80
CA PHE A 219 -5.92 16.91 -2.42
C PHE A 219 -4.96 17.94 -1.82
N ASN A 220 -5.49 18.85 -1.00
CA ASN A 220 -4.72 19.99 -0.48
C ASN A 220 -4.34 19.77 0.98
N GLY A 221 -3.14 20.20 1.36
CA GLY A 221 -2.76 20.25 2.76
C GLY A 221 -3.68 21.16 3.59
N PRO A 222 -3.93 20.86 4.87
CA PRO A 222 -3.17 19.93 5.71
C PRO A 222 -3.65 18.48 5.68
N ASP A 223 -4.52 18.11 4.74
CA ASP A 223 -4.85 16.72 4.44
C ASP A 223 -3.58 15.95 4.04
N ARG A 224 -3.54 14.65 4.30
CA ARG A 224 -2.33 13.82 4.18
C ARG A 224 -2.66 12.36 3.87
N ILE A 225 -1.62 11.56 3.72
CA ILE A 225 -1.68 10.09 3.66
C ILE A 225 -2.45 9.60 2.42
N PRO A 226 -1.86 9.79 1.23
CA PRO A 226 -2.50 9.40 -0.02
C PRO A 226 -2.39 7.89 -0.30
N SER A 227 -3.37 7.36 -1.02
CA SER A 227 -3.30 6.05 -1.67
C SER A 227 -4.14 6.05 -2.96
N LEU A 228 -3.86 5.14 -3.88
CA LEU A 228 -4.67 4.99 -5.10
C LEU A 228 -4.67 3.57 -5.67
N VAL A 229 -5.68 3.26 -6.49
CA VAL A 229 -5.75 2.06 -7.34
C VAL A 229 -6.41 2.41 -8.68
N ALA A 230 -6.15 1.62 -9.71
CA ALA A 230 -6.78 1.74 -11.02
C ALA A 230 -7.48 0.44 -11.42
N SER A 231 -8.57 0.55 -12.20
CA SER A 231 -9.29 -0.61 -12.72
C SER A 231 -8.59 -1.17 -13.96
N THR A 232 -8.46 -2.49 -14.00
CA THR A 232 -7.99 -3.23 -15.18
C THR A 232 -9.15 -3.60 -16.12
N GLU A 233 -10.37 -3.73 -15.61
CA GLU A 233 -11.55 -4.14 -16.39
C GLU A 233 -12.25 -2.95 -17.05
N THR A 234 -12.17 -1.77 -16.42
CA THR A 234 -12.67 -0.50 -16.96
C THR A 234 -11.50 0.51 -17.10
N PRO A 235 -10.72 0.43 -18.20
CA PRO A 235 -9.54 1.27 -18.40
C PRO A 235 -9.83 2.77 -18.25
N GLY A 236 -8.94 3.46 -17.53
CA GLY A 236 -9.04 4.89 -17.24
C GLY A 236 -9.75 5.24 -15.95
N VAL A 237 -10.41 4.28 -15.28
CA VAL A 237 -10.96 4.50 -13.94
C VAL A 237 -9.84 4.42 -12.89
N VAL A 238 -9.65 5.50 -12.14
CA VAL A 238 -8.69 5.59 -11.03
C VAL A 238 -9.41 6.12 -9.80
N THR A 239 -9.21 5.47 -8.65
CA THR A 239 -9.75 5.93 -7.37
C THR A 239 -8.61 6.28 -6.43
N ALA A 240 -8.60 7.52 -5.93
CA ALA A 240 -7.59 8.02 -5.01
C ALA A 240 -8.22 8.41 -3.66
N PHE A 241 -7.43 8.30 -2.60
CA PHE A 241 -7.85 8.56 -1.22
C PHE A 241 -6.85 9.44 -0.49
N ALA A 242 -7.32 10.08 0.58
CA ALA A 242 -6.50 10.77 1.57
C ALA A 242 -7.23 10.86 2.91
N GLU A 243 -6.52 11.27 3.96
CA GLU A 243 -7.09 11.72 5.21
C GLU A 243 -7.40 13.21 5.15
N LYS A 244 -8.68 13.55 5.27
CA LYS A 244 -9.12 14.92 5.54
C LYS A 244 -8.80 15.26 6.98
N ARG A 245 -7.95 16.26 7.22
CA ARG A 245 -7.45 16.60 8.57
C ARG A 245 -7.91 17.99 8.97
N VAL A 246 -9.16 18.12 9.44
CA VAL A 246 -9.67 19.39 9.96
C VAL A 246 -8.89 19.72 11.24
N GLY A 247 -7.99 20.71 11.18
CA GLY A 247 -7.05 21.05 12.27
C GLY A 247 -5.60 20.62 12.00
N GLY A 248 -5.37 19.72 11.04
CA GLY A 248 -4.07 19.40 10.43
C GLY A 248 -3.15 18.45 11.21
N GLY A 249 -3.63 17.86 12.31
CA GLY A 249 -2.87 16.90 13.11
C GLY A 249 -3.02 15.44 12.65
N ASP A 250 -2.13 14.58 13.15
CA ASP A 250 -2.37 13.14 13.17
C ASP A 250 -3.63 12.80 13.99
N PRO A 251 -4.27 11.63 13.78
CA PRO A 251 -5.41 11.21 14.59
C PRO A 251 -5.06 11.15 16.09
N GLY A 252 -6.06 11.30 16.94
CA GLY A 252 -5.93 11.20 18.40
C GLY A 252 -5.51 12.51 19.09
N SER A 253 -5.84 13.65 18.49
CA SER A 253 -5.72 14.97 19.11
C SER A 253 -7.08 15.67 19.17
N THR A 254 -7.41 16.21 20.35
CA THR A 254 -8.66 16.96 20.57
C THR A 254 -8.77 18.29 19.81
N ALA A 255 -7.73 18.65 19.05
CA ALA A 255 -7.69 19.84 18.20
C ALA A 255 -8.05 19.54 16.74
N ASN A 256 -8.32 18.29 16.38
CA ASN A 256 -8.67 17.89 15.01
C ASN A 256 -9.81 16.88 14.96
N THR A 257 -10.41 16.80 13.78
CA THR A 257 -11.33 15.73 13.38
C THR A 257 -10.90 15.26 12.00
N ASN A 258 -10.50 14.00 11.93
CA ASN A 258 -9.98 13.40 10.71
C ASN A 258 -11.01 12.45 10.08
N ASP A 259 -11.14 12.50 8.77
CA ASP A 259 -12.06 11.69 7.97
C ASP A 259 -11.33 11.09 6.75
N ILE A 260 -11.94 10.10 6.09
CA ILE A 260 -11.44 9.57 4.82
C ILE A 260 -12.14 10.27 3.65
N ILE A 261 -11.36 10.83 2.74
CA ILE A 261 -11.84 11.43 1.50
C ILE A 261 -11.38 10.66 0.27
N THR A 262 -12.17 10.75 -0.79
CA THR A 262 -11.88 10.11 -2.08
C THR A 262 -12.22 11.00 -3.26
N ARG A 263 -11.53 10.78 -4.38
CA ARG A 263 -11.85 11.28 -5.72
C ARG A 263 -11.66 10.17 -6.74
N VAL A 264 -12.49 10.19 -7.78
CA VAL A 264 -12.46 9.24 -8.90
C VAL A 264 -12.22 9.98 -10.21
N SER A 265 -11.29 9.48 -11.00
CA SER A 265 -11.07 9.83 -12.40
C SER A 265 -11.62 8.73 -13.31
N THR A 266 -12.09 9.11 -14.50
CA THR A 266 -12.58 8.19 -15.54
C THR A 266 -11.85 8.36 -16.87
N ASP A 267 -10.77 9.14 -16.87
CA ASP A 267 -9.97 9.53 -18.02
C ASP A 267 -8.46 9.40 -17.72
N SER A 268 -8.10 8.33 -17.00
CA SER A 268 -6.71 7.96 -16.70
C SER A 268 -5.97 9.00 -15.84
N GLY A 269 -6.66 9.52 -14.83
CA GLY A 269 -6.08 10.44 -13.83
C GLY A 269 -5.96 11.90 -14.27
N VAL A 270 -6.57 12.28 -15.41
CA VAL A 270 -6.52 13.65 -15.94
C VAL A 270 -7.52 14.55 -15.22
N THR A 271 -8.80 14.19 -15.21
CA THR A 271 -9.83 14.94 -14.49
C THR A 271 -10.41 14.11 -13.35
N TRP A 272 -10.82 14.81 -12.29
CA TRP A 272 -11.29 14.18 -11.06
C TRP A 272 -12.65 14.74 -10.66
N ASN A 273 -13.55 13.85 -10.21
CA ASN A 273 -14.84 14.25 -9.67
C ASN A 273 -14.70 15.08 -8.37
N THR A 274 -15.82 15.51 -7.81
CA THR A 274 -15.83 16.23 -6.53
C THR A 274 -15.34 15.33 -5.39
N GLU A 275 -14.54 15.90 -4.49
CA GLU A 275 -14.16 15.24 -3.24
C GLU A 275 -15.39 14.75 -2.47
N LEU A 276 -15.35 13.48 -2.06
CA LEU A 276 -16.37 12.84 -1.23
C LEU A 276 -15.76 12.44 0.12
N ASN A 277 -16.40 12.82 1.23
CA ASN A 277 -16.09 12.31 2.56
C ASN A 277 -16.84 11.00 2.81
N LEU A 278 -16.12 9.90 3.00
CA LEU A 278 -16.68 8.56 3.18
C LEU A 278 -17.14 8.31 4.62
N THR A 279 -16.55 8.99 5.59
CA THR A 279 -16.69 8.68 7.02
C THR A 279 -17.57 9.65 7.79
N GLU A 280 -17.91 10.82 7.23
CA GLU A 280 -18.83 11.78 7.87
C GLU A 280 -20.16 11.13 8.31
N GLN A 281 -20.66 10.16 7.52
CA GLN A 281 -21.90 9.44 7.81
C GLN A 281 -21.84 8.55 9.06
N ILE A 282 -20.64 8.13 9.47
CA ILE A 282 -20.37 7.36 10.69
C ILE A 282 -19.63 8.19 11.76
N ASN A 283 -19.53 9.51 11.56
CA ASN A 283 -18.85 10.45 12.46
C ASN A 283 -19.70 11.70 12.79
N ALA A 284 -21.02 11.55 12.89
CA ALA A 284 -21.95 12.70 12.93
C ALA A 284 -21.75 13.69 14.10
N ASN A 285 -20.99 13.33 15.14
CA ASN A 285 -20.70 14.17 16.31
C ASN A 285 -19.22 14.57 16.43
N ASP A 286 -18.38 14.22 15.45
CA ASP A 286 -16.93 14.44 15.48
C ASP A 286 -16.23 13.76 16.68
N ASP A 287 -16.80 12.66 17.18
CA ASP A 287 -16.26 11.89 18.31
C ASP A 287 -15.04 11.02 17.91
N TYR A 288 -14.83 10.85 16.60
CA TYR A 288 -13.82 9.95 16.05
C TYR A 288 -12.88 10.65 15.07
N ASP A 289 -11.70 10.07 14.94
CA ASP A 289 -10.80 10.28 13.81
C ASP A 289 -10.73 9.01 12.97
N PHE A 290 -10.63 9.16 11.66
CA PHE A 290 -10.32 8.08 10.73
C PHE A 290 -8.97 8.30 10.07
N SER A 291 -8.22 7.23 9.82
CA SER A 291 -6.90 7.30 9.21
C SER A 291 -6.60 6.12 8.29
N ASP A 292 -5.52 6.27 7.52
CA ASP A 292 -4.88 5.20 6.75
C ASP A 292 -5.82 4.48 5.75
N PRO A 293 -6.31 5.19 4.71
CA PRO A 293 -7.13 4.56 3.67
C PRO A 293 -6.28 3.60 2.83
N ARG A 294 -6.59 2.30 2.91
CA ARG A 294 -5.91 1.19 2.23
C ARG A 294 -6.85 0.55 1.20
N PRO A 295 -6.89 1.04 -0.05
CA PRO A 295 -7.70 0.46 -1.12
C PRO A 295 -7.11 -0.83 -1.67
N ILE A 296 -7.99 -1.75 -2.08
CA ILE A 296 -7.71 -2.92 -2.90
C ILE A 296 -8.66 -2.86 -4.08
N TYR A 297 -8.13 -2.99 -5.29
CA TYR A 297 -8.94 -3.24 -6.48
C TYR A 297 -9.21 -4.75 -6.60
N ASP A 298 -10.49 -5.12 -6.70
CA ASP A 298 -10.96 -6.48 -6.93
C ASP A 298 -11.43 -6.62 -8.39
N SER A 299 -10.63 -7.31 -9.20
CA SER A 299 -10.93 -7.53 -10.62
C SER A 299 -12.16 -8.41 -10.85
N ALA A 300 -12.50 -9.30 -9.90
CA ALA A 300 -13.61 -10.24 -10.06
C ALA A 300 -14.97 -9.53 -10.02
N SER A 301 -15.05 -8.41 -9.29
CA SER A 301 -16.26 -7.60 -9.16
C SER A 301 -16.15 -6.22 -9.84
N ASP A 302 -14.99 -5.88 -10.42
CA ASP A 302 -14.61 -4.54 -10.88
C ASP A 302 -15.00 -3.48 -9.83
N SER A 303 -14.46 -3.65 -8.62
CA SER A 303 -14.76 -2.78 -7.48
C SER A 303 -13.50 -2.40 -6.70
N VAL A 304 -13.59 -1.31 -5.94
CA VAL A 304 -12.54 -0.89 -5.00
C VAL A 304 -13.04 -1.06 -3.58
N ILE A 305 -12.35 -1.86 -2.77
CA ILE A 305 -12.62 -2.02 -1.33
C ILE A 305 -11.54 -1.25 -0.58
N VAL A 306 -11.92 -0.18 0.12
CA VAL A 306 -11.00 0.63 0.92
C VAL A 306 -11.21 0.37 2.40
N SER A 307 -10.18 -0.20 3.05
CA SER A 307 -10.14 -0.38 4.51
C SER A 307 -9.50 0.83 5.17
N TYR A 308 -9.99 1.23 6.34
CA TYR A 308 -9.43 2.34 7.14
C TYR A 308 -9.71 2.11 8.62
N VAL A 309 -8.96 2.79 9.49
CA VAL A 309 -9.10 2.66 10.94
C VAL A 309 -9.88 3.85 11.53
N ARG A 310 -10.68 3.57 12.54
CA ARG A 310 -11.31 4.54 13.43
C ARG A 310 -10.52 4.64 14.73
N TRP A 311 -10.46 5.83 15.31
CA TRP A 311 -9.92 6.16 16.63
C TRP A 311 -10.91 7.04 17.39
N PRO A 312 -10.95 7.03 18.73
CA PRO A 312 -11.48 8.20 19.44
C PRO A 312 -10.59 9.43 19.13
N THR A 313 -11.21 10.60 18.98
CA THR A 313 -10.50 11.83 18.60
C THR A 313 -9.37 12.25 19.55
N ASP A 314 -9.36 11.76 20.81
CA ASP A 314 -8.37 12.16 21.82
C ASP A 314 -7.25 11.13 22.07
N ALA A 315 -7.30 9.97 21.41
CA ALA A 315 -6.30 8.91 21.58
C ALA A 315 -6.19 7.99 20.34
N ALA A 316 -5.02 7.97 19.72
CA ALA A 316 -4.69 7.06 18.61
C ALA A 316 -3.34 6.34 18.87
N GLN A 317 -2.73 5.83 17.81
CA GLN A 317 -1.46 5.09 17.84
C GLN A 317 -0.30 5.90 18.45
N ASN A 318 -0.24 7.21 18.19
CA ASN A 318 0.85 8.07 18.63
C ASN A 318 1.01 8.10 20.17
N GLY A 319 2.21 7.75 20.65
CA GLY A 319 2.55 7.73 22.08
C GLY A 319 1.79 6.66 22.87
N ASP A 320 1.34 5.60 22.18
CA ASP A 320 0.60 4.48 22.75
C ASP A 320 -0.62 4.93 23.55
N LYS A 321 -1.27 6.04 23.15
CA LYS A 321 -2.39 6.64 23.89
C LYS A 321 -3.64 5.77 23.79
N ILE A 322 -3.88 5.17 22.64
CA ILE A 322 -4.96 4.22 22.44
C ILE A 322 -4.85 3.04 23.42
N LYS A 323 -6.00 2.48 23.79
CA LYS A 323 -6.11 1.33 24.70
C LYS A 323 -7.11 0.33 24.13
N SER A 324 -6.99 -0.93 24.55
CA SER A 324 -7.83 -2.02 24.04
C SER A 324 -9.33 -1.81 24.25
N TRP A 325 -9.72 -1.10 25.31
CA TRP A 325 -11.12 -0.73 25.62
C TRP A 325 -11.62 0.53 24.93
N MET A 326 -10.74 1.29 24.27
CA MET A 326 -11.13 2.48 23.53
C MET A 326 -11.71 2.09 22.16
N PRO A 327 -12.57 2.92 21.55
CA PRO A 327 -13.35 2.57 20.36
C PRO A 327 -12.55 2.59 19.05
N SER A 328 -11.29 2.13 19.05
CA SER A 328 -10.54 1.89 17.83
C SER A 328 -11.00 0.62 17.12
N GLY A 329 -11.05 0.67 15.78
CA GLY A 329 -11.59 -0.42 14.98
C GLY A 329 -11.36 -0.23 13.48
N VAL A 330 -11.52 -1.30 12.70
CA VAL A 330 -11.31 -1.29 11.26
C VAL A 330 -12.65 -1.35 10.53
N PHE A 331 -12.80 -0.48 9.55
CA PHE A 331 -13.96 -0.40 8.67
C PHE A 331 -13.50 -0.55 7.23
N TYR A 332 -14.42 -0.93 6.34
CA TYR A 332 -14.22 -0.78 4.91
C TYR A 332 -15.42 -0.15 4.22
N SER A 333 -15.19 0.49 3.08
CA SER A 333 -16.23 0.90 2.12
C SER A 333 -15.93 0.32 0.74
N THR A 334 -16.96 0.11 -0.08
CA THR A 334 -16.82 -0.44 -1.43
C THR A 334 -17.33 0.55 -2.48
N TYR A 335 -16.52 0.80 -3.51
CA TYR A 335 -16.91 1.52 -4.71
C TYR A 335 -17.18 0.55 -5.84
N ASP A 336 -18.42 0.51 -6.30
CA ASP A 336 -18.83 -0.23 -7.49
C ASP A 336 -18.57 0.66 -8.72
N ILE A 337 -17.60 0.27 -9.56
CA ILE A 337 -17.16 1.08 -10.71
C ILE A 337 -18.28 1.17 -11.75
N ALA A 338 -18.93 0.05 -12.05
CA ALA A 338 -19.97 -0.05 -13.07
C ALA A 338 -21.16 0.87 -12.80
N THR A 339 -21.55 1.03 -11.53
CA THR A 339 -22.65 1.93 -11.12
C THR A 339 -22.15 3.30 -10.65
N SER A 340 -20.84 3.47 -10.48
CA SER A 340 -20.19 4.65 -9.93
C SER A 340 -20.74 5.06 -8.55
N ASN A 341 -21.00 4.09 -7.68
CA ASN A 341 -21.58 4.32 -6.35
C ASN A 341 -20.73 3.76 -5.23
N TRP A 342 -20.74 4.47 -4.11
CA TRP A 342 -20.17 4.00 -2.84
C TRP A 342 -21.24 3.29 -2.00
N LEU A 343 -20.89 2.14 -1.47
CA LEU A 343 -21.64 1.46 -0.41
C LEU A 343 -21.28 2.04 0.96
N ALA A 344 -22.20 1.89 1.92
CA ALA A 344 -21.99 2.37 3.28
C ALA A 344 -20.88 1.57 4.00
N PRO A 345 -20.16 2.19 4.96
CA PRO A 345 -19.10 1.55 5.72
C PRO A 345 -19.56 0.30 6.47
N VAL A 346 -18.71 -0.73 6.49
CA VAL A 346 -18.90 -1.98 7.23
C VAL A 346 -17.84 -2.09 8.32
N ASP A 347 -18.25 -2.37 9.56
CA ASP A 347 -17.34 -2.60 10.70
C ASP A 347 -16.87 -4.06 10.72
N VAL A 348 -15.56 -4.27 10.60
CA VAL A 348 -14.92 -5.59 10.67
C VAL A 348 -14.02 -5.75 11.90
N THR A 349 -14.11 -4.83 12.86
CA THR A 349 -13.25 -4.79 14.05
C THR A 349 -13.24 -6.12 14.79
N HIS A 350 -14.40 -6.76 14.97
CA HIS A 350 -14.53 -8.04 15.68
C HIS A 350 -13.82 -9.21 14.99
N GLN A 351 -13.47 -9.08 13.71
CA GLN A 351 -12.79 -10.11 12.93
C GLN A 351 -11.27 -9.93 12.94
N VAL A 352 -10.80 -8.67 13.04
CA VAL A 352 -9.38 -8.34 12.85
C VAL A 352 -8.68 -7.79 14.09
N LYS A 353 -9.43 -7.24 15.06
CA LYS A 353 -8.89 -6.72 16.32
C LYS A 353 -9.07 -7.76 17.42
N GLU A 354 -7.97 -8.46 17.72
CA GLU A 354 -7.94 -9.43 18.80
C GLU A 354 -8.21 -8.78 20.17
N HIS A 355 -8.97 -9.49 21.01
CA HIS A 355 -9.15 -9.18 22.43
C HIS A 355 -8.71 -10.38 23.26
N SER A 356 -7.58 -10.27 23.96
CA SER A 356 -6.99 -11.36 24.73
C SER A 356 -6.10 -10.87 25.87
N TYR A 357 -5.78 -11.75 26.81
CA TYR A 357 -4.66 -11.58 27.73
C TYR A 357 -3.43 -12.26 27.15
N GLN A 358 -2.39 -11.48 26.90
CA GLN A 358 -1.18 -11.91 26.20
C GLN A 358 -0.04 -12.08 27.19
N ILE A 359 0.72 -13.17 27.08
CA ILE A 359 1.93 -13.44 27.86
C ILE A 359 3.07 -13.73 26.89
N ALA A 360 4.05 -12.84 26.82
CA ALA A 360 5.30 -13.04 26.10
C ALA A 360 6.38 -13.52 27.07
N GLY A 361 6.63 -14.83 27.08
CA GLY A 361 7.69 -15.51 27.81
C GLY A 361 9.04 -15.45 27.09
N TRP A 362 9.40 -14.28 26.55
CA TRP A 362 10.64 -14.10 25.80
C TRP A 362 11.80 -13.77 26.75
N GLY A 363 12.71 -14.71 27.00
CA GLY A 363 13.79 -14.59 27.98
C GLY A 363 13.35 -14.77 29.44
N GLY A 364 12.21 -15.43 29.67
CA GLY A 364 11.64 -15.66 31.00
C GLY A 364 10.39 -16.51 30.95
N SER A 365 9.88 -16.92 32.11
CA SER A 365 8.62 -17.64 32.26
C SER A 365 7.62 -16.83 33.07
N GLU A 366 6.34 -16.98 32.75
CA GLU A 366 5.25 -16.35 33.47
C GLU A 366 3.99 -17.24 33.43
N LEU A 367 3.56 -17.67 34.62
CA LEU A 367 2.40 -18.53 34.82
C LEU A 367 1.41 -17.86 35.78
N TYR A 368 0.13 -18.08 35.53
CA TYR A 368 -0.95 -17.72 36.43
C TYR A 368 -1.67 -18.97 36.89
N SER A 369 -1.72 -19.18 38.21
CA SER A 369 -2.38 -20.33 38.83
C SER A 369 -3.51 -19.90 39.76
N LYS A 370 -4.58 -20.69 39.86
CA LYS A 370 -5.69 -20.45 40.78
C LYS A 370 -6.14 -21.76 41.39
N SER A 371 -6.18 -21.81 42.72
CA SER A 371 -6.62 -23.00 43.45
C SER A 371 -8.04 -23.37 43.04
N ALA A 372 -8.26 -24.66 42.85
CA ALA A 372 -9.56 -25.26 42.56
C ALA A 372 -9.96 -26.20 43.69
N THR A 373 -11.22 -26.62 43.70
CA THR A 373 -11.76 -27.61 44.64
C THR A 373 -12.36 -28.79 43.89
N LEU A 374 -11.61 -29.36 42.96
CA LEU A 374 -12.04 -30.53 42.21
C LEU A 374 -12.11 -31.77 43.09
N ASN A 375 -13.10 -32.61 42.84
CA ASN A 375 -13.17 -33.99 43.32
C ASN A 375 -12.74 -34.94 42.21
N SER A 376 -11.59 -35.60 42.35
CA SER A 376 -11.05 -36.56 41.37
C SER A 376 -11.91 -37.81 41.15
N ASN A 377 -12.93 -38.04 41.99
CA ASN A 377 -13.91 -39.13 41.83
C ASN A 377 -15.13 -38.74 40.97
N GLN A 378 -15.13 -37.53 40.40
CA GLN A 378 -16.19 -37.04 39.53
C GLN A 378 -15.58 -36.45 38.25
N ASP A 379 -16.32 -36.56 37.15
CA ASP A 379 -15.93 -35.99 35.87
C ASP A 379 -15.81 -34.46 35.98
N TRP A 380 -14.83 -33.90 35.27
CA TRP A 380 -14.60 -32.45 35.19
C TRP A 380 -14.03 -32.11 33.82
N GLN A 381 -14.14 -30.83 33.44
CA GLN A 381 -13.59 -30.32 32.19
C GLN A 381 -12.93 -28.96 32.39
N LEU A 382 -11.75 -28.78 31.77
CA LEU A 382 -11.11 -27.47 31.58
C LEU A 382 -11.28 -27.08 30.12
N ASN A 383 -11.94 -25.95 29.86
CA ASN A 383 -12.04 -25.36 28.53
C ASN A 383 -11.14 -24.12 28.48
N ALA A 384 -10.44 -23.90 27.38
CA ALA A 384 -9.67 -22.69 27.14
C ALA A 384 -9.65 -22.33 25.65
N THR A 385 -9.93 -21.07 25.32
CA THR A 385 -9.71 -20.53 23.98
C THR A 385 -8.40 -19.77 23.97
N LEU A 386 -7.41 -20.28 23.24
CA LEU A 386 -6.07 -19.70 23.19
C LEU A 386 -5.46 -19.77 21.79
N ARG A 387 -4.54 -18.85 21.56
CA ARG A 387 -3.69 -18.78 20.37
C ARG A 387 -2.24 -18.92 20.82
N ILE A 388 -1.47 -19.71 20.08
CA ILE A 388 -0.01 -19.75 20.23
C ILE A 388 0.58 -18.79 19.20
N PHE A 389 1.11 -17.68 19.69
CA PHE A 389 1.66 -16.63 18.84
C PHE A 389 3.03 -17.06 18.29
N ASP A 390 3.90 -17.60 19.15
CA ASP A 390 5.18 -18.17 18.76
C ASP A 390 5.75 -19.14 19.81
N GLY A 391 6.85 -19.79 19.42
CA GLY A 391 7.74 -20.51 20.32
C GLY A 391 7.12 -21.76 20.95
N ALA A 392 7.56 -22.07 22.16
CA ALA A 392 7.20 -23.28 22.89
C ALA A 392 6.99 -23.01 24.39
N ALA A 393 6.85 -24.07 25.19
CA ALA A 393 6.62 -24.01 26.63
C ALA A 393 5.36 -23.24 27.07
N ASN A 394 4.47 -22.91 26.13
CA ASN A 394 3.15 -22.35 26.36
C ASN A 394 2.25 -23.47 26.89
N ARG A 395 1.57 -23.32 28.04
CA ARG A 395 0.79 -24.43 28.60
C ARG A 395 -0.52 -24.02 29.23
N ILE A 396 -1.42 -25.00 29.28
CA ILE A 396 -2.57 -25.06 30.17
C ILE A 396 -2.48 -26.30 31.07
N GLN A 397 -2.99 -26.20 32.29
CA GLN A 397 -2.94 -27.27 33.28
C GLN A 397 -4.19 -27.29 34.15
N ALA A 398 -4.66 -28.50 34.46
CA ALA A 398 -5.61 -28.78 35.53
C ALA A 398 -5.05 -29.88 36.45
N ALA A 399 -5.17 -29.67 37.76
CA ALA A 399 -4.84 -30.67 38.77
C ALA A 399 -6.01 -30.83 39.74
N ASP A 400 -6.34 -32.07 40.12
CA ASP A 400 -7.58 -32.43 40.83
C ASP A 400 -7.37 -32.95 42.26
N GLY A 401 -6.16 -32.81 42.79
CA GLY A 401 -5.74 -33.31 44.10
C GLY A 401 -5.27 -34.77 44.10
N ALA A 402 -5.44 -35.51 42.99
CA ALA A 402 -4.87 -36.84 42.80
C ALA A 402 -3.88 -36.88 41.63
N ARG A 403 -4.18 -36.16 40.55
CA ARG A 403 -3.39 -36.10 39.32
C ARG A 403 -3.31 -34.69 38.75
N THR A 404 -2.33 -34.50 37.90
CA THR A 404 -2.14 -33.28 37.09
C THR A 404 -2.11 -33.65 35.61
N PHE A 405 -2.82 -32.85 34.83
CA PHE A 405 -2.95 -32.95 33.39
C PHE A 405 -2.44 -31.66 32.79
N VAL A 406 -1.33 -31.74 32.05
CA VAL A 406 -0.63 -30.60 31.46
C VAL A 406 -0.59 -30.79 29.95
N VAL A 407 -0.94 -29.73 29.23
CA VAL A 407 -0.82 -29.64 27.77
C VAL A 407 0.15 -28.51 27.47
N THR A 408 1.31 -28.84 26.90
CA THR A 408 2.35 -27.87 26.54
C THR A 408 2.42 -27.73 25.02
N PHE A 409 2.10 -26.55 24.51
CA PHE A 409 2.07 -26.22 23.10
C PHE A 409 3.41 -25.68 22.60
N ALA A 410 3.69 -25.98 21.32
CA ALA A 410 4.81 -25.41 20.59
C ALA A 410 4.49 -25.29 19.10
N VAL A 411 4.98 -24.23 18.46
CA VAL A 411 5.15 -24.18 17.01
C VAL A 411 6.50 -24.82 16.70
N ASP A 412 6.49 -25.96 16.03
CA ASP A 412 7.70 -26.69 15.72
C ASP A 412 8.49 -26.07 14.55
N PRO A 413 9.74 -26.48 14.28
CA PRO A 413 10.53 -25.93 13.18
C PRO A 413 9.96 -26.15 11.77
N SER A 414 8.95 -27.02 11.62
CA SER A 414 8.22 -27.22 10.35
C SER A 414 6.99 -26.32 10.23
N GLY A 415 6.74 -25.47 11.24
CA GLY A 415 5.59 -24.56 11.29
C GLY A 415 4.29 -25.25 11.72
N GLN A 416 4.35 -26.42 12.36
CA GLN A 416 3.16 -27.10 12.88
C GLN A 416 2.89 -26.71 14.32
N LEU A 417 1.60 -26.60 14.68
CA LEU A 417 1.20 -26.49 16.08
C LEU A 417 1.14 -27.89 16.70
N THR A 418 1.88 -28.09 17.78
CA THR A 418 1.97 -29.37 18.48
C THR A 418 1.60 -29.22 19.95
N ALA A 419 1.13 -30.30 20.56
CA ALA A 419 0.80 -30.39 21.98
C ALA A 419 1.52 -31.58 22.63
N GLN A 420 2.39 -31.32 23.59
CA GLN A 420 3.04 -32.31 24.43
C GLN A 420 2.22 -32.52 25.70
N LEU A 421 1.76 -33.76 25.91
CA LEU A 421 1.01 -34.16 27.10
C LEU A 421 1.99 -34.68 28.17
N ASN A 422 1.80 -34.32 29.44
CA ASN A 422 2.68 -34.81 30.49
C ASN A 422 2.59 -36.34 30.66
N GLY A 423 3.75 -36.98 30.80
CA GLY A 423 3.86 -38.45 30.88
C GLY A 423 3.85 -39.17 29.53
N GLU A 424 3.47 -38.50 28.42
CA GLU A 424 3.50 -39.09 27.09
C GLU A 424 4.84 -38.83 26.37
N SER A 425 5.34 -39.80 25.60
CA SER A 425 6.68 -39.71 24.98
C SER A 425 6.73 -38.89 23.69
N SER A 426 5.59 -38.59 23.08
CA SER A 426 5.52 -37.95 21.77
C SER A 426 4.43 -36.89 21.76
N PRO A 427 4.69 -35.73 21.14
CA PRO A 427 3.67 -34.70 20.98
C PRO A 427 2.62 -35.16 19.98
N VAL A 428 1.42 -34.61 20.12
CA VAL A 428 0.35 -34.74 19.12
C VAL A 428 0.28 -33.49 18.26
N VAL A 429 -0.02 -33.65 16.97
CA VAL A 429 -0.20 -32.54 16.05
C VAL A 429 -1.59 -31.94 16.27
N VAL A 430 -1.63 -30.65 16.61
CA VAL A 430 -2.85 -29.87 16.78
C VAL A 430 -3.29 -29.30 15.44
N ALA A 431 -2.36 -28.66 14.72
CA ALA A 431 -2.60 -28.11 13.39
C ALA A 431 -1.37 -28.32 12.49
N LEU A 432 -1.62 -28.71 11.24
CA LEU A 432 -0.59 -28.78 10.20
C LEU A 432 -0.22 -27.36 9.73
N SER A 433 0.98 -27.17 9.19
CA SER A 433 1.44 -25.87 8.66
C SER A 433 0.56 -25.30 7.54
N SER A 434 -0.15 -26.16 6.80
CA SER A 434 -1.14 -25.74 5.80
C SER A 434 -2.48 -25.28 6.41
N GLY A 435 -2.72 -25.58 7.68
CA GLY A 435 -3.95 -25.27 8.40
C GLY A 435 -3.93 -23.88 9.05
N ASP A 436 -4.71 -23.75 10.11
CA ASP A 436 -4.69 -22.59 10.98
C ASP A 436 -3.78 -22.91 12.18
N VAL A 437 -2.53 -22.44 12.14
CA VAL A 437 -1.52 -22.67 13.19
C VAL A 437 -1.50 -21.52 14.20
N TYR A 438 -1.77 -20.32 13.71
CA TYR A 438 -1.62 -19.07 14.44
C TYR A 438 -2.96 -18.44 14.80
N GLY A 439 -4.09 -19.10 14.54
CA GLY A 439 -5.40 -18.68 15.00
C GLY A 439 -5.72 -19.10 16.43
N PHE A 440 -6.95 -18.82 16.85
CA PHE A 440 -7.49 -19.30 18.12
C PHE A 440 -8.11 -20.68 17.94
N HIS A 441 -7.82 -21.57 18.88
CA HIS A 441 -8.49 -22.87 18.98
C HIS A 441 -9.14 -23.03 20.35
N GLN A 442 -10.21 -23.81 20.40
CA GLN A 442 -10.85 -24.23 21.63
C GLN A 442 -10.24 -25.54 22.12
N TYR A 443 -9.49 -25.49 23.21
CA TYR A 443 -8.89 -26.64 23.86
C TYR A 443 -9.76 -27.09 25.03
N GLN A 444 -10.00 -28.40 25.11
CA GLN A 444 -10.67 -29.00 26.25
C GLN A 444 -9.87 -30.16 26.82
N ILE A 445 -9.62 -30.14 28.13
CA ILE A 445 -9.17 -31.29 28.91
C ILE A 445 -10.40 -31.88 29.60
N ALA A 446 -10.93 -32.98 29.07
CA ALA A 446 -12.11 -33.67 29.60
C ALA A 446 -11.70 -34.91 30.40
N TYR A 447 -11.83 -34.85 31.73
CA TYR A 447 -11.50 -35.96 32.64
C TYR A 447 -12.69 -36.87 32.91
N SER A 448 -12.44 -38.18 32.87
CA SER A 448 -13.39 -39.20 33.31
C SER A 448 -12.90 -39.91 34.56
N ALA A 449 -13.68 -39.82 35.64
CA ALA A 449 -13.43 -40.54 36.88
C ALA A 449 -13.58 -42.06 36.72
N LEU A 450 -14.33 -42.50 35.70
CA LEU A 450 -14.52 -43.93 35.41
C LEU A 450 -13.23 -44.58 34.90
N SER A 451 -12.53 -43.91 33.96
CA SER A 451 -11.27 -44.42 33.40
C SER A 451 -10.03 -43.92 34.15
N ASN A 452 -10.17 -42.89 35.00
CA ASN A 452 -9.07 -42.11 35.54
C ASN A 452 -8.14 -41.61 34.41
N GLN A 453 -8.71 -41.06 33.34
CA GLN A 453 -7.96 -40.49 32.22
C GLN A 453 -8.62 -39.20 31.76
N ALA A 454 -7.82 -38.31 31.17
CA ALA A 454 -8.31 -37.13 30.47
C ALA A 454 -8.18 -37.31 28.96
N SER A 455 -9.06 -36.64 28.22
CA SER A 455 -8.98 -36.49 26.77
C SER A 455 -8.70 -35.04 26.41
N LEU A 456 -7.76 -34.81 25.49
CA LEU A 456 -7.55 -33.52 24.85
C LEU A 456 -8.46 -33.45 23.63
N LEU A 457 -9.37 -32.47 23.63
CA LEU A 457 -10.14 -32.11 22.46
C LEU A 457 -9.67 -30.74 21.95
N VAL A 458 -9.67 -30.58 20.62
CA VAL A 458 -9.39 -29.31 19.94
C VAL A 458 -10.50 -29.06 18.93
N ASP A 459 -11.17 -27.92 19.06
CA ASP A 459 -12.31 -27.51 18.23
C ASP A 459 -13.40 -28.61 18.18
N GLY A 460 -13.63 -29.25 19.33
CA GLY A 460 -14.60 -30.34 19.50
C GLY A 460 -14.11 -31.74 19.08
N ASN A 461 -12.90 -31.87 18.53
CA ASN A 461 -12.35 -33.14 18.06
C ASN A 461 -11.37 -33.73 19.07
N THR A 462 -11.58 -34.98 19.50
CA THR A 462 -10.62 -35.68 20.38
C THR A 462 -9.32 -35.98 19.64
N LEU A 463 -8.21 -35.43 20.14
CA LEU A 463 -6.87 -35.67 19.60
C LEU A 463 -6.14 -36.81 20.30
N ALA A 464 -6.26 -36.89 21.63
CA ALA A 464 -5.59 -37.91 22.43
C ALA A 464 -6.25 -38.09 23.80
N SER A 465 -5.96 -39.22 24.44
CA SER A 465 -6.31 -39.47 25.85
C SER A 465 -5.07 -39.93 26.60
N TRP A 466 -4.88 -39.45 27.83
CA TRP A 466 -3.72 -39.78 28.66
C TRP A 466 -4.06 -39.83 30.14
N SER A 467 -3.16 -40.42 30.92
CA SER A 467 -3.40 -40.69 32.35
C SER A 467 -2.97 -39.55 33.28
N GLY A 468 -2.27 -38.54 32.76
CA GLY A 468 -1.60 -37.52 33.57
C GLY A 468 -0.55 -38.12 34.51
N GLU A 469 -0.11 -37.33 35.47
CA GLU A 469 0.86 -37.73 36.49
C GLU A 469 0.29 -37.52 37.89
N THR A 470 0.74 -38.32 38.87
CA THR A 470 0.29 -38.18 40.26
C THR A 470 0.69 -36.83 40.83
N SER A 471 -0.26 -36.12 41.44
CA SER A 471 -0.02 -34.80 42.06
C SER A 471 -1.01 -34.55 43.18
N SER A 472 -0.57 -33.91 44.26
CA SER A 472 -1.46 -33.45 45.34
C SER A 472 -2.01 -32.04 45.13
N SER A 473 -1.71 -31.42 43.99
CA SER A 473 -2.16 -30.07 43.67
C SER A 473 -3.63 -30.06 43.23
N ASN A 474 -4.37 -29.03 43.58
CA ASN A 474 -5.74 -28.81 43.12
C ASN A 474 -5.89 -27.37 42.61
N LEU A 475 -5.71 -27.19 41.30
CA LEU A 475 -5.57 -25.87 40.68
C LEU A 475 -5.83 -25.91 39.18
N VAL A 476 -6.03 -24.71 38.61
CA VAL A 476 -5.90 -24.41 37.19
C VAL A 476 -4.70 -23.50 36.99
N GLU A 477 -3.95 -23.70 35.91
CA GLU A 477 -2.82 -22.84 35.54
C GLU A 477 -2.73 -22.65 34.03
N PHE A 478 -2.26 -21.48 33.60
CA PHE A 478 -1.90 -21.19 32.22
C PHE A 478 -0.70 -20.23 32.13
N GLY A 479 -0.02 -20.21 30.99
CA GLY A 479 1.04 -19.24 30.68
C GLY A 479 2.23 -19.86 29.96
N ASN A 480 3.41 -19.24 30.07
CA ASN A 480 4.67 -19.79 29.57
C ASN A 480 5.51 -20.32 30.73
N ALA A 481 5.93 -21.58 30.65
CA ALA A 481 6.41 -22.33 31.80
C ALA A 481 7.94 -22.41 31.98
N ASP A 482 8.74 -22.03 30.97
CA ASP A 482 10.18 -22.28 30.98
C ASP A 482 10.97 -21.01 30.63
N SER A 483 11.75 -20.52 31.60
CA SER A 483 12.52 -19.28 31.43
C SER A 483 13.68 -19.37 30.45
N SER A 484 13.96 -20.56 29.93
CA SER A 484 14.99 -20.82 28.91
C SER A 484 14.42 -21.10 27.53
N VAL A 485 13.09 -21.14 27.38
CA VAL A 485 12.40 -21.45 26.12
C VAL A 485 11.38 -20.36 25.84
N ASP A 486 11.67 -19.56 24.81
CA ASP A 486 10.78 -18.49 24.39
C ASP A 486 9.44 -19.05 23.89
N GLY A 487 8.37 -18.37 24.28
CA GLY A 487 7.05 -18.57 23.70
C GLY A 487 6.07 -17.49 24.12
N ARG A 488 5.12 -17.21 23.24
CA ARG A 488 4.03 -16.26 23.49
C ARG A 488 2.68 -16.93 23.32
N ILE A 489 1.85 -16.79 24.35
CA ILE A 489 0.47 -17.32 24.41
C ILE A 489 -0.52 -16.19 24.61
N HIS A 490 -1.62 -16.24 23.87
CA HIS A 490 -2.74 -15.30 23.99
C HIS A 490 -3.98 -16.09 24.44
N LEU A 491 -4.62 -15.61 25.51
CA LEU A 491 -5.78 -16.27 26.12
C LEU A 491 -7.03 -15.40 25.92
N GLN A 492 -8.08 -15.96 25.33
CA GLN A 492 -9.41 -15.33 25.28
C GLN A 492 -10.24 -15.72 26.50
N ASP A 493 -10.27 -16.99 26.84
CA ASP A 493 -10.99 -17.47 28.03
C ASP A 493 -10.41 -18.78 28.57
N ILE A 494 -10.64 -19.04 29.85
CA ILE A 494 -10.39 -20.32 30.51
C ILE A 494 -11.44 -20.58 31.59
N ALA A 495 -12.04 -21.77 31.58
CA ALA A 495 -13.09 -22.17 32.50
C ALA A 495 -12.93 -23.63 32.96
N LEU A 496 -12.96 -23.85 34.26
CA LEU A 496 -12.98 -25.17 34.87
C LEU A 496 -14.37 -25.47 35.42
N GLU A 497 -14.93 -26.61 35.03
CA GLU A 497 -16.27 -27.03 35.38
C GLU A 497 -16.30 -28.45 35.94
N GLN A 498 -17.13 -28.67 36.95
CA GLN A 498 -17.41 -29.99 37.51
C GLN A 498 -18.89 -30.10 37.84
N SER A 499 -19.54 -31.19 37.42
CA SER A 499 -20.97 -31.44 37.67
C SER A 499 -21.91 -30.28 37.26
N GLY A 500 -21.59 -29.58 36.17
CA GLY A 500 -22.37 -28.44 35.66
C GLY A 500 -22.19 -27.13 36.45
N VAL A 501 -21.18 -27.05 37.33
CA VAL A 501 -20.83 -25.83 38.08
C VAL A 501 -19.45 -25.35 37.63
N THR A 502 -19.36 -24.08 37.25
CA THR A 502 -18.08 -23.40 36.97
C THR A 502 -17.37 -23.06 38.28
N LEU A 503 -16.20 -23.68 38.49
CA LEU A 503 -15.39 -23.51 39.71
C LEU A 503 -14.37 -22.38 39.59
N VAL A 504 -13.78 -22.25 38.40
CA VAL A 504 -12.83 -21.20 38.04
C VAL A 504 -13.19 -20.69 36.66
N SER A 505 -13.19 -19.38 36.46
CA SER A 505 -13.37 -18.77 35.14
C SER A 505 -12.56 -17.49 35.02
N LEU A 506 -12.05 -17.23 33.82
CA LEU A 506 -11.48 -15.96 33.39
C LEU A 506 -11.91 -15.74 31.95
N ASP A 507 -12.65 -14.66 31.71
CA ASP A 507 -13.00 -14.18 30.37
C ASP A 507 -12.08 -12.99 30.05
N ALA A 508 -10.92 -13.29 29.49
CA ALA A 508 -9.91 -12.30 29.19
C ALA A 508 -10.29 -11.42 28.00
N ALA A 509 -11.05 -11.96 27.03
CA ALA A 509 -11.58 -11.20 25.90
C ALA A 509 -12.56 -10.11 26.35
N TYR A 510 -13.44 -10.42 27.30
CA TYR A 510 -14.31 -9.43 27.94
C TYR A 510 -13.51 -8.38 28.70
N LEU A 511 -12.56 -8.82 29.56
CA LEU A 511 -11.75 -7.91 30.38
C LEU A 511 -10.84 -6.99 29.56
N ALA A 512 -10.35 -7.45 28.40
CA ALA A 512 -9.55 -6.63 27.49
C ALA A 512 -10.32 -5.40 26.96
N GLN A 513 -11.65 -5.46 26.92
CA GLN A 513 -12.51 -4.39 26.45
C GLN A 513 -13.02 -3.48 27.58
N GLN A 514 -12.62 -3.73 28.84
CA GLN A 514 -13.05 -2.93 29.97
C GLN A 514 -12.04 -1.84 30.32
N ASP A 515 -12.55 -0.66 30.70
CA ASP A 515 -11.73 0.38 31.30
C ASP A 515 -11.27 -0.06 32.69
N PRO A 516 -9.94 -0.19 32.96
CA PRO A 516 -9.41 -0.60 34.26
C PRO A 516 -9.74 0.39 35.39
N ALA A 517 -10.16 1.62 35.09
CA ALA A 517 -10.66 2.55 36.09
C ALA A 517 -12.05 2.16 36.63
N SER A 518 -12.80 1.35 35.86
CA SER A 518 -14.18 0.94 36.18
C SER A 518 -14.31 -0.53 36.57
N THR A 519 -13.44 -1.39 36.05
CA THR A 519 -13.49 -2.85 36.24
C THR A 519 -12.12 -3.38 36.63
N THR A 520 -12.06 -4.25 37.64
CA THR A 520 -10.82 -4.93 38.03
C THR A 520 -10.36 -5.88 36.91
N THR A 521 -9.24 -5.57 36.29
CA THR A 521 -8.62 -6.39 35.23
C THR A 521 -7.33 -7.08 35.70
N ASP A 522 -6.77 -6.69 36.85
CA ASP A 522 -5.58 -7.29 37.43
C ASP A 522 -5.86 -8.74 37.88
N LEU A 523 -5.16 -9.70 37.27
CA LEU A 523 -5.39 -11.13 37.54
C LEU A 523 -5.09 -11.51 39.00
N GLU A 524 -4.11 -10.88 39.65
CA GLU A 524 -3.79 -11.16 41.05
C GLU A 524 -4.91 -10.67 41.97
N GLN A 525 -5.50 -9.52 41.66
CA GLN A 525 -6.70 -9.02 42.36
C GLN A 525 -7.96 -9.87 42.07
N LEU A 526 -8.00 -10.55 40.92
CA LEU A 526 -9.03 -11.55 40.58
C LEU A 526 -8.75 -12.94 41.20
N GLY A 527 -7.72 -13.05 42.05
CA GLY A 527 -7.40 -14.24 42.83
C GLY A 527 -6.52 -15.27 42.11
N TRP A 528 -5.84 -14.88 41.03
CA TRP A 528 -4.78 -15.68 40.42
C TRP A 528 -3.44 -15.42 41.14
N SER A 529 -2.55 -16.40 41.15
CA SER A 529 -1.20 -16.29 41.69
C SER A 529 -0.21 -16.27 40.53
N LYS A 530 0.50 -15.15 40.38
CA LYS A 530 1.53 -14.97 39.36
C LYS A 530 2.85 -15.62 39.80
N GLN A 531 3.43 -16.46 38.95
CA GLN A 531 4.77 -17.00 39.10
C GLN A 531 5.60 -16.53 37.90
N LYS A 532 6.69 -15.80 38.17
CA LYS A 532 7.54 -15.23 37.11
C LYS A 532 9.01 -15.49 37.40
N SER A 533 9.76 -15.86 36.36
CA SER A 533 11.22 -15.94 36.35
C SER A 533 11.78 -15.25 35.10
N GLY A 534 12.93 -14.59 35.20
CA GLY A 534 13.50 -13.84 34.07
C GLY A 534 12.65 -12.64 33.65
N ASN A 535 12.76 -12.25 32.38
CA ASN A 535 12.02 -11.11 31.84
C ASN A 535 10.85 -11.61 30.97
N THR A 536 9.70 -10.96 31.11
CA THR A 536 8.46 -11.29 30.42
C THR A 536 7.62 -10.01 30.29
N MET A 537 6.68 -10.03 29.36
CA MET A 537 5.64 -9.01 29.25
C MET A 537 4.26 -9.66 29.28
N SER A 538 3.31 -9.04 29.98
CA SER A 538 1.92 -9.46 29.92
C SER A 538 0.96 -8.30 30.04
N PHE A 539 -0.14 -8.38 29.29
CA PHE A 539 -1.11 -7.31 29.16
C PHE A 539 -2.37 -7.79 28.44
N TYR A 540 -3.45 -7.02 28.57
CA TYR A 540 -4.59 -7.14 27.66
C TYR A 540 -4.30 -6.39 26.36
N GLY A 541 -4.54 -7.03 25.23
CA GLY A 541 -4.32 -6.50 23.89
C GLY A 541 -5.36 -7.01 22.88
N HIS A 542 -5.31 -6.62 21.62
CA HIS A 542 -4.47 -5.52 21.08
C HIS A 542 -5.06 -4.15 21.42
N ALA A 543 -4.21 -3.13 21.55
CA ALA A 543 -4.65 -1.75 21.72
C ALA A 543 -5.28 -1.22 20.43
N SER A 544 -4.72 -1.54 19.27
CA SER A 544 -5.28 -1.17 17.97
C SER A 544 -4.78 -2.03 16.81
N VAL A 545 -5.56 -2.02 15.73
CA VAL A 545 -5.19 -2.49 14.40
C VAL A 545 -5.47 -1.37 13.42
N ASN A 546 -4.52 -1.09 12.53
CA ASN A 546 -4.55 -0.01 11.56
C ASN A 546 -4.15 -0.56 10.18
N PRO A 547 -4.96 -0.40 9.11
CA PRO A 547 -4.59 -0.85 7.76
C PRO A 547 -3.27 -0.29 7.21
N GLY A 548 -2.82 0.87 7.71
CA GLY A 548 -1.61 1.55 7.27
C GLY A 548 -1.75 2.24 5.89
N PRO A 549 -0.80 3.10 5.53
CA PRO A 549 -0.84 3.90 4.31
C PRO A 549 -0.41 3.12 3.07
N GLY A 550 -1.00 3.43 1.91
CA GLY A 550 -0.73 2.78 0.62
C GLY A 550 -1.92 1.96 0.12
N HIS A 551 -1.69 1.01 -0.80
CA HIS A 551 -2.72 0.09 -1.32
C HIS A 551 -2.47 -1.36 -0.85
N GLY A 552 -3.49 -2.22 -0.96
CA GLY A 552 -3.35 -3.68 -0.87
C GLY A 552 -3.55 -4.33 -2.24
N ILE A 553 -3.53 -5.66 -2.30
CA ILE A 553 -3.59 -6.39 -3.58
C ILE A 553 -4.62 -7.53 -3.56
N GLN A 554 -5.04 -7.93 -4.75
CA GLN A 554 -5.67 -9.22 -5.00
C GLN A 554 -4.61 -10.20 -5.51
N LEU A 555 -4.54 -11.40 -4.91
CA LEU A 555 -3.57 -12.43 -5.32
C LEU A 555 -4.04 -13.19 -6.56
N GLU A 556 -3.14 -13.45 -7.51
CA GLU A 556 -3.46 -14.07 -8.80
C GLU A 556 -2.54 -15.24 -9.19
N ARG A 557 -1.43 -15.43 -8.47
CA ARG A 557 -0.35 -16.39 -8.79
C ARG A 557 -0.14 -17.45 -7.70
N GLN A 558 -1.21 -17.83 -7.01
CA GLN A 558 -1.18 -18.73 -5.87
C GLN A 558 -1.39 -20.21 -6.22
N GLN A 559 -1.46 -20.57 -7.51
CA GLN A 559 -1.82 -21.93 -7.94
C GLN A 559 -0.83 -22.99 -7.44
N ALA A 560 0.44 -22.61 -7.26
CA ALA A 560 1.51 -23.48 -6.75
C ALA A 560 1.69 -23.39 -5.22
N ILE A 561 0.99 -22.47 -4.55
CA ILE A 561 1.05 -22.28 -3.10
C ILE A 561 0.03 -23.21 -2.43
N ALA A 562 0.45 -23.89 -1.36
CA ALA A 562 -0.42 -24.82 -0.65
C ALA A 562 -1.66 -24.10 -0.11
N GLY A 563 -2.84 -24.53 -0.54
CA GLY A 563 -4.12 -23.89 -0.22
C GLY A 563 -4.73 -23.07 -1.37
N SER A 564 -3.96 -22.71 -2.40
CA SER A 564 -4.39 -21.96 -3.59
C SER A 564 -5.23 -20.73 -3.26
N HIS A 565 -4.56 -19.59 -3.03
CA HIS A 565 -5.16 -18.35 -2.54
C HIS A 565 -5.52 -17.32 -3.63
N ASN A 566 -5.80 -17.74 -4.88
CA ASN A 566 -6.20 -16.81 -5.93
C ASN A 566 -7.52 -16.11 -5.59
N GLY A 567 -7.62 -14.82 -5.85
CA GLY A 567 -8.74 -13.97 -5.48
C GLY A 567 -8.69 -13.45 -4.04
N ARG A 568 -7.72 -13.89 -3.22
CA ARG A 568 -7.50 -13.36 -1.87
C ARG A 568 -7.23 -11.87 -1.94
N LEU A 569 -7.99 -11.09 -1.18
CA LEU A 569 -7.72 -9.68 -0.91
C LEU A 569 -6.80 -9.59 0.29
N ILE A 570 -5.70 -8.86 0.23
CA ILE A 570 -4.71 -8.81 1.32
C ILE A 570 -4.03 -7.45 1.43
N TYR A 571 -3.80 -7.01 2.67
CA TYR A 571 -2.99 -5.83 3.00
C TYR A 571 -2.17 -6.03 4.29
N PRO A 572 -1.03 -5.34 4.46
CA PRO A 572 -0.20 -5.42 5.66
C PRO A 572 -0.63 -4.37 6.70
N ALA A 573 -1.42 -4.80 7.70
CA ALA A 573 -1.90 -3.93 8.77
C ALA A 573 -0.86 -3.75 9.89
N ILE A 574 -0.80 -2.55 10.43
CA ILE A 574 -0.06 -2.21 11.65
C ILE A 574 -0.87 -2.68 12.87
N THR A 575 -0.23 -3.39 13.77
CA THR A 575 -0.78 -3.75 15.08
C THR A 575 -0.01 -3.03 16.17
N LEU A 576 -0.73 -2.40 17.10
CA LEU A 576 -0.18 -2.00 18.39
C LEU A 576 -0.69 -2.96 19.44
N ASP A 577 0.20 -3.75 20.02
CA ASP A 577 -0.20 -4.67 21.08
C ASP A 577 -0.61 -3.92 22.35
N ARG A 578 0.32 -3.19 22.94
CA ARG A 578 0.17 -2.22 24.01
C ARG A 578 1.29 -1.19 23.99
N TYR A 579 2.49 -1.62 23.57
CA TYR A 579 3.72 -0.84 23.64
C TYR A 579 4.54 -0.86 22.36
N PHE A 580 4.39 -1.90 21.53
CA PHE A 580 5.23 -2.08 20.35
C PHE A 580 4.36 -2.21 19.12
N LEU A 581 4.77 -1.50 18.06
CA LEU A 581 4.22 -1.72 16.74
C LEU A 581 4.80 -2.99 16.12
N ASN A 582 3.97 -3.69 15.38
CA ASN A 582 4.38 -4.72 14.43
C ASN A 582 3.40 -4.71 13.25
N VAL A 583 3.62 -5.57 12.26
CA VAL A 583 2.78 -5.71 11.07
C VAL A 583 2.28 -7.14 10.99
N MET A 584 1.03 -7.31 10.57
CA MET A 584 0.45 -8.61 10.20
C MET A 584 -0.40 -8.44 8.95
N SER A 585 -0.57 -9.51 8.18
CA SER A 585 -1.54 -9.50 7.09
C SER A 585 -2.96 -9.47 7.64
N VAL A 586 -3.81 -8.68 6.99
CA VAL A 586 -5.27 -8.81 7.07
C VAL A 586 -5.75 -9.19 5.69
N TYR A 587 -6.55 -10.26 5.59
CA TYR A 587 -6.93 -10.81 4.30
C TYR A 587 -8.35 -11.40 4.29
N SER A 588 -8.93 -11.50 3.10
CA SER A 588 -10.23 -12.11 2.85
C SER A 588 -10.13 -13.07 1.68
N ASP A 589 -10.69 -14.27 1.85
CA ASP A 589 -10.76 -15.33 0.82
C ASP A 589 -12.16 -15.41 0.16
N ASP A 590 -13.07 -14.49 0.49
CA ASP A 590 -14.48 -14.51 0.05
C ASP A 590 -14.97 -13.17 -0.53
N GLY A 591 -14.04 -12.38 -1.07
CA GLY A 591 -14.33 -11.09 -1.72
C GLY A 591 -14.64 -9.95 -0.73
N GLY A 592 -14.08 -10.00 0.48
CA GLY A 592 -14.21 -8.94 1.49
C GLY A 592 -15.39 -9.11 2.46
N GLN A 593 -16.09 -10.26 2.43
CA GLN A 593 -17.22 -10.51 3.33
C GLN A 593 -16.75 -10.89 4.74
N ASN A 594 -15.74 -11.74 4.84
CA ASN A 594 -15.08 -12.11 6.08
C ASN A 594 -13.57 -11.90 5.97
N TRP A 595 -12.98 -11.41 7.06
CA TRP A 595 -11.58 -11.07 7.18
C TRP A 595 -10.89 -11.93 8.24
N GLN A 596 -9.63 -12.24 7.98
CA GLN A 596 -8.75 -13.03 8.82
C GLN A 596 -7.43 -12.29 9.02
N THR A 597 -6.66 -12.71 10.02
CA THR A 597 -5.35 -12.14 10.32
C THR A 597 -4.25 -13.20 10.18
N GLY A 598 -3.07 -12.76 9.74
CA GLY A 598 -1.86 -13.58 9.69
C GLY A 598 -1.06 -13.54 11.00
N ALA A 599 0.08 -14.22 11.00
CA ALA A 599 1.11 -14.03 12.01
C ALA A 599 1.76 -12.64 11.85
N SER A 600 2.25 -12.08 12.96
CA SER A 600 3.05 -10.86 12.90
C SER A 600 4.44 -11.13 12.32
N LEU A 601 5.13 -10.08 11.84
CA LEU A 601 6.50 -10.21 11.36
C LEU A 601 7.43 -10.76 12.46
N PRO A 602 8.35 -11.70 12.14
CA PRO A 602 9.33 -12.19 13.09
C PRO A 602 10.42 -11.15 13.30
N LEU A 603 10.58 -10.68 14.54
CA LEU A 603 11.52 -9.61 14.88
C LEU A 603 12.62 -10.10 15.84
N PRO A 604 13.87 -9.64 15.66
CA PRO A 604 14.90 -9.87 16.65
C PRO A 604 14.60 -9.03 17.89
N TYR A 605 14.89 -9.60 19.07
CA TYR A 605 14.76 -8.88 20.32
C TYR A 605 15.97 -9.14 21.24
N ARG A 606 16.18 -8.25 22.20
CA ARG A 606 17.14 -8.41 23.30
C ARG A 606 16.70 -7.64 24.53
N TRP A 607 16.83 -8.24 25.71
CA TRP A 607 16.72 -7.49 26.97
C TRP A 607 18.02 -6.73 27.26
N LYS A 608 17.97 -5.39 27.24
CA LYS A 608 19.09 -4.52 27.67
C LYS A 608 19.26 -4.52 29.18
N SER A 609 18.14 -4.64 29.89
CA SER A 609 18.04 -4.74 31.35
C SER A 609 16.74 -5.45 31.71
N ALA A 610 16.48 -5.64 33.01
CA ALA A 610 15.26 -6.30 33.50
C ALA A 610 13.94 -5.58 33.13
N SER A 611 14.00 -4.36 32.60
CA SER A 611 12.82 -3.55 32.26
C SER A 611 12.96 -2.81 30.93
N SER A 612 13.92 -3.20 30.09
CA SER A 612 14.15 -2.54 28.80
C SER A 612 14.35 -3.57 27.71
N LEU A 613 13.32 -3.72 26.87
CA LEU A 613 13.36 -4.50 25.65
C LEU A 613 13.95 -3.64 24.52
N GLU A 614 14.86 -4.23 23.75
CA GLU A 614 15.37 -3.71 22.49
C GLU A 614 14.81 -4.61 21.38
N THR A 615 13.98 -4.05 20.53
CA THR A 615 13.37 -4.72 19.37
C THR A 615 13.22 -3.70 18.24
N LEU A 616 12.81 -4.17 17.07
CA LEU A 616 12.34 -3.32 15.97
C LEU A 616 10.83 -3.07 16.11
N GLU A 617 10.34 -2.04 15.44
CA GLU A 617 8.92 -1.68 15.38
C GLU A 617 8.54 -1.36 13.92
N PRO A 618 8.29 -2.39 13.08
CA PRO A 618 7.79 -2.17 11.74
C PRO A 618 6.38 -1.57 11.80
N SER A 619 6.14 -0.59 10.94
CA SER A 619 4.88 0.15 10.89
C SER A 619 4.35 0.19 9.45
N GLU A 620 4.42 1.33 8.79
CA GLU A 620 3.93 1.58 7.43
C GLU A 620 4.61 0.63 6.45
N SER A 621 3.79 -0.18 5.78
CA SER A 621 4.26 -1.31 4.98
C SER A 621 3.41 -1.49 3.73
N ASP A 622 4.03 -2.09 2.72
CA ASP A 622 3.41 -2.39 1.42
C ASP A 622 3.89 -3.76 0.96
N LEU A 623 3.09 -4.42 0.13
CA LEU A 623 3.41 -5.76 -0.36
C LEU A 623 3.07 -5.93 -1.84
N VAL A 624 3.76 -6.86 -2.49
CA VAL A 624 3.56 -7.22 -3.89
C VAL A 624 3.64 -8.73 -4.07
N GLU A 625 2.80 -9.29 -4.95
CA GLU A 625 2.88 -10.70 -5.33
C GLU A 625 3.90 -10.90 -6.46
N LEU A 626 4.92 -11.71 -6.16
CA LEU A 626 5.98 -12.12 -7.09
C LEU A 626 5.46 -13.12 -8.13
N ASP A 627 6.23 -13.37 -9.19
CA ASP A 627 5.84 -14.26 -10.29
C ASP A 627 5.63 -15.72 -9.84
N ASN A 628 6.31 -16.15 -8.78
CA ASN A 628 6.19 -17.48 -8.21
C ASN A 628 5.05 -17.61 -7.17
N GLY A 629 4.27 -16.55 -6.93
CA GLY A 629 3.21 -16.52 -5.92
C GLY A 629 3.69 -16.19 -4.50
N HIS A 630 4.98 -16.01 -4.28
CA HIS A 630 5.45 -15.51 -2.98
C HIS A 630 5.08 -14.03 -2.83
N LEU A 631 4.95 -13.56 -1.59
CA LEU A 631 4.69 -12.15 -1.31
C LEU A 631 5.95 -11.49 -0.78
N LEU A 632 6.37 -10.40 -1.41
CA LEU A 632 7.42 -9.52 -0.91
C LEU A 632 6.77 -8.36 -0.18
N LEU A 633 7.16 -8.11 1.06
CA LEU A 633 6.71 -7.00 1.88
C LEU A 633 7.89 -6.08 2.20
N THR A 634 7.67 -4.77 2.13
CA THR A 634 8.64 -3.76 2.58
C THR A 634 8.04 -2.95 3.72
N ALA A 635 8.74 -2.86 4.85
CA ALA A 635 8.24 -2.20 6.05
C ALA A 635 9.16 -1.06 6.48
N ARG A 636 8.59 0.11 6.77
CA ARG A 636 9.23 1.19 7.53
C ARG A 636 9.54 0.67 8.93
N LEU A 637 10.77 0.92 9.41
CA LEU A 637 11.17 0.65 10.80
C LEU A 637 11.17 1.95 11.61
N ASP A 638 10.18 2.08 12.49
CA ASP A 638 10.08 3.20 13.40
C ASP A 638 10.94 3.03 14.66
N PHE A 639 11.15 4.15 15.36
CA PHE A 639 11.87 4.21 16.63
C PHE A 639 13.28 3.58 16.60
N ASN A 640 13.45 2.41 17.23
CA ASN A 640 14.73 1.71 17.33
C ASN A 640 14.98 0.82 16.10
N LYS A 641 16.15 1.01 15.48
CA LYS A 641 16.55 0.28 14.26
C LYS A 641 17.73 -0.67 14.49
N THR A 642 18.22 -0.75 15.73
CA THR A 642 19.40 -1.54 16.08
C THR A 642 19.05 -2.54 17.17
N VAL A 643 19.28 -3.82 16.91
CA VAL A 643 19.09 -4.89 17.89
C VAL A 643 20.35 -5.73 17.97
N SER A 644 20.88 -5.95 19.18
CA SER A 644 22.10 -6.73 19.39
C SER A 644 23.31 -6.24 18.59
N GLY A 645 23.36 -4.93 18.31
CA GLY A 645 24.44 -4.30 17.53
C GLY A 645 24.28 -4.37 16.01
N VAL A 646 23.23 -5.02 15.50
CA VAL A 646 22.90 -5.08 14.07
C VAL A 646 21.95 -3.92 13.74
N ASN A 647 22.32 -3.07 12.79
CA ASN A 647 21.49 -1.97 12.29
C ASN A 647 20.69 -2.45 11.08
N TYR A 648 19.36 -2.38 11.18
CA TYR A 648 18.42 -2.80 10.13
C TYR A 648 18.03 -1.64 9.20
N GLY A 649 18.52 -0.43 9.43
CA GLY A 649 18.17 0.74 8.64
C GLY A 649 16.73 1.22 8.87
N PRO A 650 16.26 2.24 8.13
CA PRO A 650 14.90 2.77 8.26
C PRO A 650 13.82 1.91 7.58
N ARG A 651 14.20 0.86 6.85
CA ARG A 651 13.30 0.02 6.04
C ARG A 651 13.87 -1.40 5.92
N GLN A 652 13.01 -2.41 6.03
CA GLN A 652 13.38 -3.83 5.98
C GLN A 652 12.37 -4.63 5.15
N GLN A 653 12.86 -5.61 4.38
CA GLN A 653 12.02 -6.48 3.57
C GLN A 653 11.77 -7.84 4.22
N PHE A 654 10.59 -8.41 3.94
CA PHE A 654 10.12 -9.70 4.41
C PHE A 654 9.50 -10.50 3.25
N LEU A 655 9.53 -11.82 3.34
CA LEU A 655 8.99 -12.72 2.33
C LEU A 655 7.99 -13.69 2.95
N SER A 656 6.86 -13.90 2.28
CA SER A 656 5.90 -14.95 2.60
C SER A 656 5.83 -15.97 1.47
N GLU A 657 5.81 -17.26 1.82
CA GLU A 657 5.71 -18.40 0.89
C GLU A 657 4.36 -19.13 1.01
N ASP A 658 3.42 -18.59 1.79
CA ASP A 658 2.17 -19.24 2.19
C ASP A 658 0.93 -18.33 2.04
N GLY A 659 1.01 -17.39 1.09
CA GLY A 659 -0.07 -16.46 0.78
C GLY A 659 -0.29 -15.37 1.84
N GLY A 660 0.76 -15.00 2.58
CA GLY A 660 0.75 -13.94 3.58
C GLY A 660 0.36 -14.38 4.98
N LYS A 661 0.30 -15.69 5.27
CA LYS A 661 -0.02 -16.18 6.62
C LYS A 661 1.17 -16.01 7.55
N THR A 662 2.38 -16.30 7.08
CA THR A 662 3.63 -16.12 7.81
C THR A 662 4.67 -15.40 6.96
N TRP A 663 5.70 -14.88 7.64
CA TRP A 663 6.73 -14.06 7.03
C TRP A 663 8.10 -14.48 7.53
N ALA A 664 9.12 -14.31 6.68
CA ALA A 664 10.52 -14.42 7.02
C ALA A 664 11.23 -13.10 6.75
N MET A 665 12.05 -12.63 7.69
CA MET A 665 12.88 -11.44 7.48
C MET A 665 14.01 -11.75 6.49
N LEU A 666 14.13 -10.95 5.42
CA LEU A 666 15.18 -11.13 4.43
C LEU A 666 16.49 -10.47 4.89
N SER A 667 17.43 -11.29 5.37
CA SER A 667 18.73 -10.81 5.85
C SER A 667 19.50 -10.06 4.75
N GLY A 668 19.96 -8.84 5.05
CA GLY A 668 20.68 -7.99 4.11
C GLY A 668 19.82 -7.32 3.03
N ASN A 669 18.50 -7.56 3.01
CA ASN A 669 17.57 -6.89 2.11
C ASN A 669 16.78 -5.81 2.88
N ASN A 670 17.44 -4.68 3.10
CA ASN A 670 16.93 -3.52 3.85
C ASN A 670 17.07 -2.25 2.99
N ALA A 671 17.04 -1.04 3.56
CA ALA A 671 17.21 0.21 2.82
C ALA A 671 18.44 0.24 1.88
N ASP A 672 19.51 -0.51 2.18
CA ASP A 672 20.76 -0.53 1.40
C ASP A 672 20.57 -1.11 -0.02
N VAL A 673 19.49 -1.85 -0.30
CA VAL A 673 19.22 -2.37 -1.65
C VAL A 673 18.70 -1.31 -2.61
N PHE A 674 18.34 -0.13 -2.12
CA PHE A 674 17.82 0.99 -2.90
C PHE A 674 18.89 2.09 -2.98
N PRO A 675 19.72 2.15 -4.05
CA PRO A 675 20.75 3.18 -4.17
C PRO A 675 20.14 4.58 -4.07
N GLY A 676 20.72 5.46 -3.26
CA GLY A 676 20.29 6.87 -3.17
C GLY A 676 18.95 7.12 -2.46
N ILE A 677 18.36 6.12 -1.81
CA ILE A 677 17.15 6.30 -0.97
C ILE A 677 17.44 7.20 0.25
N SER A 678 16.44 7.94 0.72
CA SER A 678 16.54 8.70 1.97
C SER A 678 16.88 7.80 3.15
N SER A 679 17.76 8.29 4.03
CA SER A 679 18.05 7.63 5.33
C SER A 679 17.03 7.95 6.43
N GLY A 680 16.01 8.77 6.13
CA GLY A 680 14.90 9.10 7.03
C GLY A 680 13.78 8.05 7.02
N THR A 681 12.95 8.03 8.06
CA THR A 681 11.75 7.19 8.09
C THR A 681 10.59 7.86 7.35
N VAL A 682 10.04 7.14 6.39
CA VAL A 682 8.92 7.56 5.58
C VAL A 682 8.26 6.32 4.99
N ASP A 683 6.95 6.44 4.80
CA ASP A 683 6.17 5.56 3.97
C ASP A 683 6.76 5.45 2.55
N ALA A 684 6.46 4.35 1.86
CA ALA A 684 6.89 4.11 0.49
C ALA A 684 5.74 3.49 -0.29
N SER A 685 5.98 3.05 -1.52
CA SER A 685 5.04 2.17 -2.21
C SER A 685 5.79 1.20 -3.11
N ILE A 686 5.27 -0.01 -3.23
CA ILE A 686 5.77 -1.08 -4.11
C ILE A 686 4.60 -1.63 -4.91
N THR A 687 4.78 -1.83 -6.21
CA THR A 687 3.74 -2.42 -7.06
C THR A 687 4.34 -3.27 -8.19
N ARG A 688 3.50 -4.12 -8.79
CA ARG A 688 3.85 -4.89 -9.99
C ARG A 688 3.50 -4.06 -11.22
N PHE A 689 4.32 -4.16 -12.26
CA PHE A 689 4.03 -3.61 -13.57
C PHE A 689 4.13 -4.72 -14.63
N GLU A 690 3.09 -4.87 -15.44
CA GLU A 690 3.01 -5.85 -16.54
C GLU A 690 2.83 -5.14 -17.89
N GLU A 691 3.76 -5.35 -18.80
CA GLU A 691 3.68 -4.83 -20.17
C GLU A 691 2.76 -5.68 -21.05
N ALA A 692 2.31 -5.13 -22.18
CA ALA A 692 1.45 -5.83 -23.12
C ALA A 692 2.07 -7.10 -23.73
N ASP A 693 3.41 -7.23 -23.69
CA ASP A 693 4.13 -8.43 -24.15
C ASP A 693 4.21 -9.53 -23.08
N GLY A 694 3.65 -9.30 -21.89
CA GLY A 694 3.68 -10.20 -20.73
C GLY A 694 4.98 -10.13 -19.93
N SER A 695 5.90 -9.22 -20.24
CA SER A 695 7.06 -8.94 -19.39
C SER A 695 6.65 -8.15 -18.15
N ARG A 696 7.32 -8.43 -17.03
CA ARG A 696 6.90 -7.94 -15.72
C ARG A 696 8.10 -7.57 -14.86
N TYR A 697 7.90 -6.60 -13.97
CA TYR A 697 8.90 -6.13 -13.02
C TYR A 697 8.22 -5.38 -11.88
N LEU A 698 8.98 -5.07 -10.83
CA LEU A 698 8.49 -4.33 -9.68
C LEU A 698 8.89 -2.87 -9.78
N LEU A 699 8.00 -1.98 -9.33
CA LEU A 699 8.25 -0.55 -9.17
C LEU A 699 8.24 -0.21 -7.68
N PHE A 700 9.14 0.69 -7.26
CA PHE A 700 9.21 1.18 -5.87
C PHE A 700 9.43 2.69 -5.85
N THR A 701 8.66 3.41 -5.05
CA THR A 701 8.79 4.87 -4.88
C THR A 701 9.09 5.25 -3.44
N ASN A 702 10.06 6.14 -3.25
CA ASN A 702 10.44 6.70 -1.95
C ASN A 702 11.22 8.01 -2.17
N PRO A 703 11.21 8.96 -1.22
CA PRO A 703 12.12 10.11 -1.26
C PRO A 703 13.60 9.67 -1.33
N GLN A 704 14.39 10.38 -2.13
CA GLN A 704 15.86 10.23 -2.17
C GLN A 704 16.55 11.03 -1.07
N GLY A 705 15.92 12.15 -0.69
CA GLY A 705 16.56 13.22 0.05
C GLY A 705 17.39 14.14 -0.85
N SER A 706 17.65 15.35 -0.37
CA SER A 706 18.45 16.36 -1.06
C SER A 706 19.62 16.80 -0.16
N PRO A 707 20.89 16.48 -0.51
CA PRO A 707 21.29 15.61 -1.63
C PRO A 707 20.82 14.15 -1.43
N SER A 708 20.79 13.36 -2.50
CA SER A 708 20.41 11.93 -2.48
C SER A 708 21.14 11.15 -1.36
N GLY A 709 20.40 10.34 -0.60
CA GLY A 709 20.85 9.67 0.63
C GLY A 709 20.59 10.45 1.93
N ALA A 710 20.25 11.74 1.86
CA ALA A 710 19.96 12.55 3.04
C ALA A 710 18.67 12.10 3.74
N SER A 711 18.56 12.37 5.04
CA SER A 711 17.43 11.94 5.89
C SER A 711 16.17 12.81 5.77
N ASN A 712 16.11 13.69 4.76
CA ASN A 712 15.00 14.61 4.55
C ASN A 712 14.03 14.07 3.48
N ARG A 713 12.79 14.58 3.52
CA ARG A 713 11.69 14.21 2.62
C ARG A 713 11.71 15.10 1.39
N GLN A 714 12.64 14.81 0.48
CA GLN A 714 12.85 15.54 -0.77
C GLN A 714 13.08 14.56 -1.93
N ASP A 715 12.81 15.04 -3.14
CA ASP A 715 13.18 14.43 -4.40
C ASP A 715 12.70 12.98 -4.55
N LEU A 716 11.39 12.78 -4.79
CA LEU A 716 10.81 11.45 -4.99
C LEU A 716 11.58 10.70 -6.08
N GLY A 717 12.03 9.48 -5.77
CA GLY A 717 12.69 8.58 -6.72
C GLY A 717 11.84 7.38 -7.07
N LEU A 718 12.11 6.80 -8.24
CA LEU A 718 11.55 5.55 -8.74
C LEU A 718 12.66 4.51 -8.95
N TRP A 719 12.49 3.33 -8.36
CA TRP A 719 13.35 2.17 -8.56
C TRP A 719 12.60 1.03 -9.25
N PHE A 720 13.35 0.22 -9.98
CA PHE A 720 12.86 -0.96 -10.71
C PHE A 720 13.56 -2.21 -10.20
N SER A 721 12.83 -3.30 -10.01
CA SER A 721 13.43 -4.62 -9.83
C SER A 721 13.02 -5.53 -10.99
N PHE A 722 14.02 -6.05 -11.70
CA PHE A 722 13.87 -6.99 -12.82
C PHE A 722 14.18 -8.44 -12.41
N ASP A 723 14.36 -8.68 -11.11
CA ASP A 723 14.77 -9.97 -10.54
C ASP A 723 13.96 -10.31 -9.27
N GLU A 724 12.68 -9.92 -9.27
CA GLU A 724 11.69 -10.23 -8.22
C GLU A 724 12.11 -9.77 -6.81
N GLY A 725 12.70 -8.57 -6.72
CA GLY A 725 13.03 -7.89 -5.46
C GLY A 725 14.40 -8.22 -4.87
N ASN A 726 15.24 -8.95 -5.61
CA ASN A 726 16.61 -9.27 -5.17
C ASN A 726 17.55 -8.06 -5.31
N SER A 727 17.40 -7.27 -6.37
CA SER A 727 18.13 -6.03 -6.58
C SER A 727 17.26 -4.95 -7.22
N TRP A 728 17.67 -3.69 -7.06
CA TRP A 728 16.93 -2.53 -7.54
C TRP A 728 17.82 -1.59 -8.37
N LYS A 729 17.30 -1.18 -9.53
CA LYS A 729 17.88 -0.20 -10.45
C LYS A 729 17.21 1.15 -10.27
N GLY A 730 17.98 2.22 -10.12
CA GLY A 730 17.48 3.55 -9.84
C GLY A 730 18.39 4.36 -8.92
N PRO A 731 17.93 5.52 -8.43
CA PRO A 731 16.61 6.09 -8.70
C PRO A 731 16.57 6.84 -10.03
N ILE A 732 15.41 6.82 -10.69
CA ILE A 732 15.00 7.89 -11.60
C ILE A 732 14.25 8.93 -10.76
N GLN A 733 14.74 10.17 -10.71
CA GLN A 733 14.08 11.26 -9.98
C GLN A 733 12.79 11.69 -10.70
N LEU A 734 11.66 11.70 -9.98
CA LEU A 734 10.35 12.08 -10.48
C LEU A 734 9.93 13.49 -10.05
N VAL A 735 10.45 13.98 -8.94
CA VAL A 735 10.10 15.28 -8.34
C VAL A 735 11.38 16.02 -7.94
N GLU A 736 11.40 17.32 -8.13
CA GLU A 736 12.36 18.24 -7.54
C GLU A 736 11.69 19.01 -6.39
N GLY A 737 12.19 18.82 -5.17
CA GLY A 737 11.68 19.43 -3.94
C GLY A 737 10.89 18.48 -3.04
N ALA A 738 9.99 19.04 -2.23
CA ALA A 738 9.31 18.30 -1.16
C ALA A 738 8.61 17.04 -1.68
N SER A 739 8.94 15.91 -1.05
CA SER A 739 8.43 14.58 -1.39
C SER A 739 8.34 13.76 -0.11
N ALA A 740 7.13 13.42 0.34
CA ALA A 740 6.90 12.65 1.56
C ALA A 740 6.24 11.30 1.23
N TYR A 741 5.00 11.05 1.68
CA TYR A 741 4.30 9.78 1.44
C TYR A 741 3.94 9.72 -0.05
N SER A 742 3.97 8.52 -0.62
CA SER A 742 3.68 8.31 -2.03
C SER A 742 3.08 6.94 -2.27
N ASP A 743 2.16 6.86 -3.23
CA ASP A 743 1.64 5.58 -3.71
C ASP A 743 1.74 5.49 -5.24
N ILE A 744 2.08 4.31 -5.76
CA ILE A 744 2.21 4.04 -7.20
C ILE A 744 1.40 2.81 -7.58
N TYR A 745 0.67 2.90 -8.70
CA TYR A 745 -0.12 1.79 -9.22
C TYR A 745 -0.08 1.77 -10.75
N GLN A 746 -0.16 0.59 -11.35
CA GLN A 746 -0.21 0.46 -12.81
C GLN A 746 -1.51 1.08 -13.35
N LEU A 747 -1.39 1.99 -14.31
CA LEU A 747 -2.54 2.67 -14.93
C LEU A 747 -2.97 1.96 -16.22
N ASP A 748 -2.00 1.57 -17.04
CA ASP A 748 -2.16 0.81 -18.28
C ASP A 748 -0.85 0.06 -18.62
N ALA A 749 -0.76 -0.54 -19.80
CA ALA A 749 0.40 -1.34 -20.22
C ALA A 749 1.71 -0.52 -20.43
N GLU A 750 1.62 0.81 -20.48
CA GLU A 750 2.77 1.71 -20.69
C GLU A 750 3.04 2.65 -19.51
N THR A 751 2.01 2.94 -18.71
CA THR A 751 1.97 4.03 -17.74
C THR A 751 1.63 3.53 -16.33
N ALA A 752 2.30 4.11 -15.33
CA ALA A 752 1.88 4.02 -13.93
C ALA A 752 1.41 5.39 -13.44
N ILE A 753 0.46 5.42 -12.51
CA ILE A 753 0.03 6.65 -11.84
C ILE A 753 0.64 6.70 -10.43
N VAL A 754 1.14 7.87 -10.05
CA VAL A 754 1.73 8.15 -8.75
C VAL A 754 0.96 9.27 -8.08
N ILE A 755 0.67 9.12 -6.79
CA ILE A 755 0.22 10.21 -5.92
C ILE A 755 1.30 10.47 -4.87
N VAL A 756 1.67 11.73 -4.64
CA VAL A 756 2.76 12.08 -3.70
C VAL A 756 2.46 13.36 -2.93
N GLU A 757 2.74 13.34 -1.63
CA GLU A 757 2.74 14.53 -0.78
C GLU A 757 3.93 15.45 -1.09
N THR A 758 3.66 16.71 -1.37
CA THR A 758 4.66 17.72 -1.75
C THR A 758 4.66 18.94 -0.82
N ASN A 759 4.96 20.13 -1.34
CA ASN A 759 4.98 21.36 -0.55
C ASN A 759 3.65 21.58 0.18
N SER A 760 3.72 21.90 1.48
CA SER A 760 2.56 22.02 2.36
C SER A 760 1.69 20.76 2.43
N SER A 761 2.25 19.58 2.14
CA SER A 761 1.54 18.30 2.05
C SER A 761 0.47 18.23 0.94
N ASN A 762 0.49 19.14 -0.04
CA ASN A 762 -0.36 19.01 -1.21
C ASN A 762 -0.04 17.70 -1.94
N MET A 763 -1.06 16.87 -2.15
CA MET A 763 -0.92 15.59 -2.84
C MET A 763 -1.10 15.80 -4.34
N ARG A 764 -0.11 15.36 -5.11
CA ARG A 764 -0.01 15.61 -6.56
C ARG A 764 0.02 14.31 -7.35
N ILE A 765 -0.55 14.34 -8.56
CA ILE A 765 -0.58 13.23 -9.49
C ILE A 765 0.56 13.32 -10.51
N LEU A 766 1.28 12.21 -10.72
CA LEU A 766 2.21 12.02 -11.83
C LEU A 766 1.76 10.83 -12.67
N ARG A 767 1.73 10.96 -14.00
CA ARG A 767 1.50 9.85 -14.93
C ARG A 767 2.83 9.49 -15.58
N VAL A 768 3.44 8.43 -15.08
CA VAL A 768 4.81 8.05 -15.36
C VAL A 768 4.86 7.09 -16.56
N PRO A 769 5.52 7.41 -17.68
CA PRO A 769 5.65 6.52 -18.84
C PRO A 769 6.70 5.43 -18.56
N VAL A 770 6.30 4.42 -17.79
CA VAL A 770 7.17 3.38 -17.23
C VAL A 770 7.99 2.67 -18.32
N THR A 771 7.37 2.29 -19.43
CA THR A 771 8.06 1.57 -20.54
C THR A 771 9.16 2.41 -21.20
N LEU A 772 9.02 3.73 -21.20
CA LEU A 772 10.04 4.66 -21.67
C LEU A 772 11.16 4.79 -20.62
N LEU A 773 10.79 5.05 -19.35
CA LEU A 773 11.76 5.24 -18.26
C LEU A 773 12.57 3.97 -17.94
N LYS A 774 11.99 2.78 -18.12
CA LYS A 774 12.67 1.49 -17.97
C LYS A 774 13.96 1.42 -18.78
N GLN A 775 13.97 1.97 -20.00
CA GLN A 775 15.15 1.95 -20.87
C GLN A 775 16.31 2.77 -20.29
N LYS A 776 16.02 3.81 -19.51
CA LYS A 776 17.01 4.56 -18.73
C LYS A 776 17.47 3.75 -17.52
N ALA A 777 16.54 3.14 -16.78
CA ALA A 777 16.86 2.33 -15.61
C ALA A 777 17.79 1.14 -15.94
N LEU A 778 17.56 0.47 -17.07
CA LEU A 778 18.41 -0.63 -17.55
C LEU A 778 19.83 -0.18 -17.92
N ALA A 779 20.03 1.10 -18.22
CA ALA A 779 21.34 1.67 -18.50
C ALA A 779 22.07 2.15 -17.22
N LEU A 780 21.40 2.18 -16.07
CA LEU A 780 22.01 2.53 -14.79
C LEU A 780 22.88 1.37 -14.26
N PRO A 781 24.01 1.69 -13.60
CA PRO A 781 24.99 0.71 -13.12
C PRO A 781 24.41 -0.34 -12.18
#